data_AF-A0A2P2CFD2-F1
#
_entry.id   AF-A0A2P2CFD2-F1
#
_cell.length_a   1.000
_cell.length_b   1.000
_cell.length_c   1.000
_cell.angle_alpha   90.00
_cell.angle_beta   90.00
_cell.angle_gamma   90.00
#
_symmetry.space_group_name_H-M   'P 1'
#
loop_
_entity.id
_entity.type
_entity.pdbx_description
1 polymer ?
#
loop_
_entity_poly.entity_id
_entity_poly.type
_entity_poly.pdbx_seq_one_letter_code
_entity_poly.pdbx_strand_id
1 'polypeptide(L)'
;MGIVMRKRFRAAPVTTPALELRIHGVHGTSPESMLGTSKPDQVAGDGLTGVFRSKDPLPLRRPRPEVAVEAYSWGALTSGVKGVLGWVQRALWMLLLPFALINLAYWARLHAGEDSLKGQRGATAIRWAAVLLTMLFVLTSCVIAMDLVGWQCYRGGTKSCEVLPGVLDFMMRLAPSQRMALTSLAPLAVVGILWSLSRQSLSRYEETKDTEAPRQVKAAAPAPEQLLRQQKFWTGSVRTGRLQRLHVAAGIAVVVAYSGFQVDDLSDQRWAGWSWWAAAALLVVIFASLWGSHPADVEHPGDGTNLSPDGLWWKLDRIVLGAALLLAAADVGWLFGDPLASGGWPQTQGWYGQSSWFVGVFVALTVLNTTVFVAGRMRTVPAVVTIVLFAASAVTIAIMSTDPTRAAKGGEDGLTEFRHRLATWLDERGMASVWWGLAVAAIYFVYLYQWHRRQGKQHASHAWSGGGAAVLLGASAWVALLFTTATVTASAEYLNGPEQSVADLSSTYPAVSGYLESGFDRTIDVGDDVVLVDAVVKVRPGSDPVLLQGRIRSKAPTVEGISLPAHRDALPDSTLRSAELTLDGTEVVLIDSCLYYPTPKRDTPTLCVPESDTYAPRVVLDVPEQRIIVESEAGQVRLDAAEATQATLVIPQVLIWTPIAQLVWLAGAVLVVLLCYRQLRRRLRTALRTQVKWDARVPLDSKRAVLGKRLNAAFAHRAERIVELLGGLTVAVVLVLLVLTSSGEAPAALVERSNWGWLANIARPLATLSLYAVLGLSAGLVMLGSYFRRSESTRKAVGVIWDLTTFWPRAVHPLAPPCYAERVVPEITTRIRWALRQSGRSIVVVSGHSQGSLIAAATLIRLKDEELDRVRFITYGSQIRALYGRVFPRAFGEDVVGYRKTPRAPRFKETFPDLARHSTPAPGRPSVGSLRDRLGTEHWVNLFRRTDPLGYRVFSDADSVWDRPVPEVPDAAAGEPGPPIMTHSGYQHTPVYRQVVGGWLDEKVVPPVPGSIDEFRPLPLP
;
A
#
# COMPACT_ATOMS: atom_id res chain seq x y z
N MET A 1 59.88 37.05 64.67
CA MET A 1 58.74 36.38 65.35
C MET A 1 57.62 36.29 64.32
N GLY A 2 57.50 35.24 63.49
CA GLY A 2 57.05 33.86 63.78
C GLY A 2 55.84 33.62 62.83
N ILE A 3 55.98 32.94 61.68
CA ILE A 3 55.94 31.48 61.43
C ILE A 3 54.51 30.89 61.49
N VAL A 4 54.01 30.47 60.30
CA VAL A 4 53.19 29.25 59.99
C VAL A 4 51.67 29.36 60.27
N MET A 5 50.71 28.90 59.44
CA MET A 5 50.65 27.75 58.53
C MET A 5 49.59 27.96 57.41
N ARG A 6 49.93 27.53 56.19
CA ARG A 6 48.99 27.24 55.10
C ARG A 6 47.97 26.18 55.54
N LYS A 7 46.67 26.46 55.39
CA LYS A 7 45.67 25.41 55.09
C LYS A 7 45.27 25.52 53.62
N ARG A 8 45.88 24.64 52.82
CA ARG A 8 45.36 24.24 51.51
C ARG A 8 43.92 23.77 51.70
N PHE A 9 42.94 24.56 51.26
CA PHE A 9 41.71 23.95 50.77
C PHE A 9 42.10 23.15 49.53
N ARG A 10 42.18 21.82 49.68
CA ARG A 10 42.08 20.93 48.53
C ARG A 10 40.74 21.28 47.90
N ALA A 11 40.77 21.97 46.76
CA ALA A 11 39.64 21.91 45.83
C ALA A 11 39.36 20.42 45.64
N ALA A 12 38.15 19.99 46.01
CA ALA A 12 37.64 18.70 45.58
C ALA A 12 37.82 18.65 44.06
N PRO A 13 38.23 17.51 43.47
CA PRO A 13 38.26 17.40 42.03
C PRO A 13 36.84 17.75 41.55
N VAL A 14 36.71 18.82 40.75
CA VAL A 14 35.44 19.18 40.15
C VAL A 14 35.12 18.05 39.17
N THR A 15 34.40 17.05 39.65
CA THR A 15 33.95 15.91 38.87
C THR A 15 32.96 16.45 37.85
N THR A 16 33.27 16.22 36.58
CA THR A 16 32.44 16.67 35.46
C THR A 16 31.13 15.88 35.45
N PRO A 17 29.96 16.52 35.58
CA PRO A 17 28.67 15.83 35.45
C PRO A 17 28.58 15.17 34.08
N ALA A 18 28.10 13.93 34.02
CA ALA A 18 27.95 13.25 32.74
C ALA A 18 26.61 12.52 32.63
N LEU A 19 26.10 12.43 31.40
CA LEU A 19 24.88 11.70 31.08
C LEU A 19 25.16 10.69 29.97
N GLU A 20 24.83 9.43 30.20
CA GLU A 20 24.68 8.45 29.13
C GLU A 20 23.20 8.28 28.79
N LEU A 21 22.83 8.56 27.54
CA LEU A 21 21.48 8.39 27.03
C LEU A 21 21.43 7.21 26.06
N ARG A 22 20.76 6.12 26.47
CA ARG A 22 20.55 4.91 25.67
C ARG A 22 19.25 5.01 24.88
N ILE A 23 19.34 4.76 23.58
CA ILE A 23 18.21 4.78 22.65
C ILE A 23 18.16 3.41 21.97
N HIS A 24 17.10 2.67 22.24
CA HIS A 24 16.87 1.35 21.64
C HIS A 24 16.40 1.43 20.18
N GLY A 25 16.49 0.30 19.49
CA GLY A 25 16.04 0.12 18.11
C GLY A 25 14.56 -0.20 17.97
N VAL A 26 14.21 -0.90 16.90
CA VAL A 26 12.84 -1.40 16.68
C VAL A 26 12.50 -2.43 17.78
N HIS A 27 11.20 -2.64 18.07
CA HIS A 27 10.62 -3.66 18.99
C HIS A 27 10.34 -3.22 20.42
N GLY A 28 10.52 -1.94 20.76
CA GLY A 28 10.13 -1.43 22.08
C GLY A 28 10.89 -2.12 23.21
N THR A 29 12.21 -2.25 23.04
CA THR A 29 13.09 -2.76 24.10
C THR A 29 12.78 -1.99 25.37
N SER A 30 12.38 -2.71 26.41
CA SER A 30 11.86 -2.06 27.60
C SER A 30 12.98 -1.27 28.31
N PRO A 31 12.65 -0.21 29.05
CA PRO A 31 13.60 0.50 29.91
C PRO A 31 14.41 -0.44 30.81
N GLU A 32 13.77 -1.48 31.34
CA GLU A 32 14.36 -2.54 32.16
C GLU A 32 15.48 -3.25 31.41
N SER A 33 15.27 -3.62 30.14
CA SER A 33 16.28 -4.29 29.33
C SER A 33 17.40 -3.34 28.90
N MET A 34 17.10 -2.08 28.58
CA MET A 34 18.12 -1.08 28.24
C MET A 34 19.06 -0.78 29.40
N LEU A 35 18.52 -0.67 30.62
CA LEU A 35 19.28 -0.37 31.83
C LEU A 35 19.83 -1.64 32.49
N GLY A 36 19.20 -2.78 32.26
CA GLY A 36 19.51 -4.07 32.90
C GLY A 36 18.99 -4.15 34.33
N THR A 37 17.87 -3.50 34.64
CA THR A 37 17.36 -3.33 36.01
C THR A 37 15.88 -3.69 36.08
N SER A 38 15.40 -4.09 37.25
CA SER A 38 14.04 -4.64 37.37
C SER A 38 12.93 -3.58 37.39
N LYS A 39 13.19 -2.38 37.92
CA LYS A 39 12.20 -1.30 38.10
C LYS A 39 12.79 0.09 37.89
N PRO A 40 12.98 0.54 36.64
CA PRO A 40 13.43 1.90 36.37
C PRO A 40 12.31 2.93 36.59
N ASP A 41 12.66 4.07 37.17
CA ASP A 41 11.74 5.19 37.37
C ASP A 41 11.67 6.05 36.11
N GLN A 42 10.46 6.44 35.69
CA GLN A 42 10.29 7.42 34.63
C GLN A 42 10.58 8.83 35.18
N VAL A 43 11.57 9.51 34.62
CA VAL A 43 12.02 10.86 35.05
C VAL A 43 11.52 11.97 34.13
N ALA A 44 11.08 11.64 32.91
CA ALA A 44 10.44 12.58 31.98
C ALA A 44 9.57 11.82 30.95
N GLY A 45 8.62 12.51 30.33
CA GLY A 45 7.73 11.99 29.28
C GLY A 45 6.28 11.82 29.73
N ASP A 46 5.45 11.21 28.86
CA ASP A 46 3.99 11.14 28.99
C ASP A 46 3.42 9.71 28.94
N GLY A 47 4.28 8.69 28.89
CA GLY A 47 3.90 7.28 28.83
C GLY A 47 3.77 6.72 27.40
N LEU A 48 3.73 7.57 26.36
CA LEU A 48 3.95 7.17 24.97
C LEU A 48 5.45 7.20 24.63
N THR A 49 6.13 8.25 25.07
CA THR A 49 7.59 8.32 25.13
C THR A 49 8.02 8.64 26.56
N GLY A 50 9.25 8.29 26.91
CA GLY A 50 9.77 8.60 28.24
C GLY A 50 11.26 8.38 28.41
N VAL A 51 11.82 9.16 29.34
CA VAL A 51 13.19 8.98 29.84
C VAL A 51 13.09 8.25 31.17
N PHE A 52 13.86 7.17 31.29
CA PHE A 52 13.87 6.28 32.44
C PHE A 52 15.25 6.23 33.05
N ARG A 53 15.31 6.11 34.38
CA ARG A 53 16.55 6.01 35.14
C ARG A 53 16.39 4.97 36.24
N SER A 54 17.42 4.17 36.48
CA SER A 54 17.43 3.22 37.60
C SER A 54 18.07 3.82 38.84
N LYS A 55 17.52 3.51 40.02
CA LYS A 55 18.18 3.68 41.32
C LYS A 55 19.01 2.45 41.72
N ASP A 56 18.68 1.28 41.15
CA ASP A 56 19.41 0.03 41.36
C ASP A 56 20.79 0.07 40.67
N PRO A 57 21.80 -0.63 41.21
CA PRO A 57 23.09 -0.81 40.54
C PRO A 57 22.94 -1.36 39.12
N LEU A 58 23.66 -0.77 38.17
CA LEU A 58 23.64 -1.24 36.78
C LEU A 58 24.46 -2.53 36.64
N PRO A 59 24.01 -3.51 35.82
CA PRO A 59 24.77 -4.74 35.61
C PRO A 59 26.15 -4.44 35.05
N LEU A 60 27.16 -5.00 35.70
CA LEU A 60 28.56 -4.96 35.26
C LEU A 60 29.12 -3.54 35.07
N ARG A 61 28.49 -2.52 35.68
CA ARG A 61 28.96 -1.12 35.72
C ARG A 61 28.71 -0.51 37.09
N ARG A 62 29.65 0.34 37.51
CA ARG A 62 29.54 1.14 38.74
C ARG A 62 29.83 2.60 38.38
N PRO A 63 28.84 3.33 37.81
CA PRO A 63 29.03 4.73 37.45
C PRO A 63 29.38 5.57 38.69
N ARG A 64 30.15 6.64 38.50
CA ARG A 64 30.42 7.61 39.57
C ARG A 64 29.14 8.35 39.94
N PRO A 65 29.02 8.93 41.15
CA PRO A 65 27.81 9.66 41.57
C PRO A 65 27.37 10.77 40.60
N GLU A 66 28.30 11.36 39.86
CA GLU A 66 28.05 12.45 38.91
C GLU A 66 27.65 11.95 37.50
N VAL A 67 27.65 10.64 37.27
CA VAL A 67 27.27 10.02 36.00
C VAL A 67 25.86 9.46 36.09
N ALA A 68 24.94 10.04 35.31
CA ALA A 68 23.59 9.50 35.13
C ALA A 68 23.55 8.58 33.91
N VAL A 69 22.87 7.44 34.03
CA VAL A 69 22.56 6.56 32.88
C VAL A 69 21.05 6.49 32.70
N GLU A 70 20.60 6.89 31.52
CA GLU A 70 19.19 7.02 31.18
C GLU A 70 18.84 6.20 29.95
N ALA A 71 17.63 5.66 29.94
CA ALA A 71 17.05 4.98 28.79
C ALA A 71 15.91 5.82 28.24
N TYR A 72 16.00 6.20 26.97
CA TYR A 72 14.91 6.83 26.25
C TYR A 72 14.08 5.76 25.54
N SER A 73 12.85 5.59 26.00
CA SER A 73 11.89 4.64 25.43
C SER A 73 10.88 5.37 24.57
N TRP A 74 10.70 4.85 23.36
CA TRP A 74 9.76 5.33 22.35
C TRP A 74 8.92 4.19 21.74
N GLY A 75 9.08 2.97 22.27
CA GLY A 75 8.49 1.76 21.70
C GLY A 75 6.96 1.78 21.64
N ALA A 76 6.29 2.54 22.51
CA ALA A 76 4.83 2.64 22.48
C ALA A 76 4.32 3.41 21.25
N LEU A 77 5.14 4.21 20.57
CA LEU A 77 4.74 4.87 19.31
C LEU A 77 4.52 3.89 18.16
N THR A 78 5.26 2.76 18.15
CA THR A 78 5.19 1.73 17.09
C THR A 78 4.45 0.46 17.54
N SER A 79 4.34 0.21 18.84
CA SER A 79 3.65 -0.97 19.41
C SER A 79 2.30 -0.66 20.09
N GLY A 80 1.99 0.62 20.30
CA GLY A 80 0.90 1.09 21.16
C GLY A 80 -0.45 1.21 20.47
N VAL A 81 -1.15 0.08 20.34
CA VAL A 81 -2.60 0.08 20.51
C VAL A 81 -2.94 -1.02 21.50
N LYS A 82 -3.22 -0.64 22.75
CA LYS A 82 -3.80 -1.52 23.77
C LYS A 82 -5.33 -1.41 23.65
N GLY A 83 -6.04 -2.55 23.62
CA GLY A 83 -7.51 -2.61 23.53
C GLY A 83 -8.02 -3.80 22.69
N VAL A 84 -9.32 -4.12 22.80
CA VAL A 84 -9.99 -5.28 22.15
C VAL A 84 -9.92 -5.21 20.61
N LEU A 85 -9.85 -4.02 20.03
CA LEU A 85 -9.71 -3.77 18.58
C LEU A 85 -8.25 -3.60 18.11
N GLY A 86 -7.27 -3.65 19.02
CA GLY A 86 -5.86 -3.40 18.69
C GLY A 86 -5.24 -4.42 17.73
N TRP A 87 -5.83 -5.61 17.60
CA TRP A 87 -5.42 -6.62 16.62
C TRP A 87 -5.98 -6.33 15.21
N VAL A 88 -7.21 -5.82 15.10
CA VAL A 88 -7.83 -5.42 13.83
C VAL A 88 -7.06 -4.24 13.23
N GLN A 89 -6.73 -3.26 14.07
CA GLN A 89 -5.97 -2.09 13.64
C GLN A 89 -4.56 -2.46 13.13
N ARG A 90 -3.88 -3.44 13.76
CA ARG A 90 -2.57 -3.95 13.31
C ARG A 90 -2.66 -4.87 12.09
N ALA A 91 -3.74 -5.64 11.95
CA ALA A 91 -3.99 -6.47 10.76
C ALA A 91 -4.22 -5.57 9.52
N LEU A 92 -4.97 -4.47 9.70
CA LEU A 92 -5.23 -3.49 8.65
C LEU A 92 -4.00 -2.62 8.28
N TRP A 93 -2.90 -2.65 9.05
CA TRP A 93 -1.70 -1.86 8.71
C TRP A 93 -1.00 -2.34 7.44
N MET A 94 -1.11 -3.62 7.10
CA MET A 94 -0.53 -4.14 5.85
C MET A 94 -1.32 -3.67 4.62
N LEU A 95 -2.60 -3.30 4.78
CA LEU A 95 -3.36 -2.59 3.75
C LEU A 95 -2.78 -1.19 3.46
N LEU A 96 -2.11 -0.57 4.45
CA LEU A 96 -1.46 0.74 4.30
C LEU A 96 -0.05 0.67 3.70
N LEU A 97 0.48 -0.54 3.47
CA LEU A 97 1.83 -0.74 2.94
C LEU A 97 2.10 -0.01 1.61
N PRO A 98 1.16 0.05 0.63
CA PRO A 98 1.36 0.86 -0.57
C PRO A 98 1.66 2.34 -0.25
N PHE A 99 0.87 2.95 0.65
CA PHE A 99 1.05 4.34 1.05
C PHE A 99 2.36 4.57 1.81
N ALA A 100 2.81 3.58 2.58
CA ALA A 100 4.10 3.60 3.25
C ALA A 100 5.27 3.59 2.24
N LEU A 101 5.21 2.71 1.24
CA LEU A 101 6.25 2.55 0.23
C LEU A 101 6.35 3.75 -0.71
N ILE A 102 5.22 4.33 -1.13
CA ILE A 102 5.24 5.53 -1.98
C ILE A 102 5.75 6.77 -1.23
N ASN A 103 5.49 6.87 0.09
CA ASN A 103 6.10 7.91 0.92
C ASN A 103 7.62 7.71 1.02
N LEU A 104 8.07 6.47 1.15
CA LEU A 104 9.50 6.15 1.14
C LEU A 104 10.16 6.47 -0.20
N ALA A 105 9.47 6.22 -1.31
CA ALA A 105 9.93 6.56 -2.65
C ALA A 105 10.23 8.06 -2.79
N TYR A 106 9.43 8.93 -2.16
CA TYR A 106 9.65 10.38 -2.16
C TYR A 106 11.01 10.78 -1.57
N TRP A 107 11.39 10.16 -0.45
CA TRP A 107 12.64 10.45 0.25
C TRP A 107 13.85 9.73 -0.36
N ALA A 108 13.63 8.60 -1.05
CA ALA A 108 14.67 7.83 -1.73
C ALA A 108 15.16 8.47 -3.06
N ARG A 109 14.63 9.65 -3.42
CA ARG A 109 15.06 10.39 -4.63
C ARG A 109 16.50 10.88 -4.48
N LEU A 110 17.26 10.80 -5.57
CA LEU A 110 18.65 11.29 -5.62
C LEU A 110 18.77 12.81 -5.35
N HIS A 111 17.74 13.57 -5.73
CA HIS A 111 17.71 15.04 -5.64
C HIS A 111 16.66 15.51 -4.61
N ALA A 112 16.44 14.72 -3.54
CA ALA A 112 15.53 15.09 -2.46
C ALA A 112 16.04 16.34 -1.71
N GLY A 113 15.15 17.31 -1.47
CA GLY A 113 15.47 18.57 -0.81
C GLY A 113 16.29 19.57 -1.65
N GLU A 114 16.56 19.28 -2.92
CA GLU A 114 17.24 20.21 -3.82
C GLU A 114 16.24 21.13 -4.53
N ASP A 115 16.51 22.43 -4.52
CA ASP A 115 15.74 23.39 -5.30
C ASP A 115 16.22 23.44 -6.76
N SER A 116 15.97 22.35 -7.48
CA SER A 116 16.33 22.19 -8.89
C SER A 116 15.18 21.58 -9.68
N LEU A 117 15.00 21.94 -10.96
CA LEU A 117 13.95 21.38 -11.83
C LEU A 117 13.89 19.84 -11.82
N LYS A 118 15.04 19.18 -11.64
CA LYS A 118 15.12 17.71 -11.50
C LYS A 118 14.52 17.23 -10.18
N GLY A 119 14.87 17.88 -9.08
CA GLY A 119 14.24 17.67 -7.77
C GLY A 119 12.73 17.95 -7.82
N GLN A 120 12.32 19.00 -8.53
CA GLN A 120 10.91 19.36 -8.70
C GLN A 120 10.10 18.28 -9.39
N ARG A 121 10.51 17.91 -10.61
CA ARG A 121 9.82 16.90 -11.42
C ARG A 121 9.71 15.55 -10.72
N GLY A 122 10.77 15.11 -10.03
CA GLY A 122 10.76 13.85 -9.28
C GLY A 122 9.81 13.87 -8.09
N ALA A 123 9.70 15.00 -7.37
CA ALA A 123 8.75 15.14 -6.26
C ALA A 123 7.31 15.06 -6.78
N THR A 124 7.02 15.81 -7.84
CA THR A 124 5.69 15.89 -8.43
C THR A 124 5.26 14.56 -9.03
N ALA A 125 6.13 13.85 -9.74
CA ALA A 125 5.80 12.55 -10.32
C ALA A 125 5.37 11.53 -9.25
N ILE A 126 6.00 11.54 -8.07
CA ILE A 126 5.61 10.63 -6.97
C ILE A 126 4.31 11.07 -6.30
N ARG A 127 4.05 12.38 -6.17
CA ARG A 127 2.76 12.91 -5.68
C ARG A 127 1.61 12.57 -6.61
N TRP A 128 1.82 12.72 -7.92
CA TRP A 128 0.86 12.30 -8.94
C TRP A 128 0.59 10.80 -8.86
N ALA A 129 1.63 9.99 -8.67
CA ALA A 129 1.46 8.55 -8.48
C ALA A 129 0.69 8.22 -7.19
N ALA A 130 0.83 9.03 -6.13
CA ALA A 130 0.05 8.87 -4.90
C ALA A 130 -1.43 9.20 -5.09
N VAL A 131 -1.76 10.19 -5.93
CA VAL A 131 -3.15 10.45 -6.32
C VAL A 131 -3.70 9.30 -7.16
N LEU A 132 -2.95 8.81 -8.15
CA LEU A 132 -3.37 7.63 -8.93
C LEU A 132 -3.59 6.40 -8.04
N LEU A 133 -2.80 6.24 -6.98
CA LEU A 133 -3.03 5.20 -5.98
C LEU A 133 -4.35 5.41 -5.23
N THR A 134 -4.70 6.65 -4.88
CA THR A 134 -6.02 6.99 -4.32
C THR A 134 -7.12 6.64 -5.30
N MET A 135 -6.96 7.02 -6.57
CA MET A 135 -7.92 6.68 -7.62
C MET A 135 -8.11 5.17 -7.75
N LEU A 136 -7.05 4.37 -7.73
CA LEU A 136 -7.12 2.91 -7.81
C LEU A 136 -7.95 2.30 -6.65
N PHE A 137 -7.70 2.73 -5.42
CA PHE A 137 -8.44 2.23 -4.25
C PHE A 137 -9.90 2.68 -4.25
N VAL A 138 -10.20 3.91 -4.68
CA VAL A 138 -11.59 4.38 -4.78
C VAL A 138 -12.33 3.69 -5.93
N LEU A 139 -11.69 3.53 -7.09
CA LEU A 139 -12.22 2.74 -8.21
C LEU A 139 -12.53 1.30 -7.79
N THR A 140 -11.71 0.70 -6.92
CA THR A 140 -11.99 -0.64 -6.35
C THR A 140 -13.36 -0.65 -5.67
N SER A 141 -13.65 0.33 -4.80
CA SER A 141 -14.96 0.44 -4.15
C SER A 141 -16.08 0.84 -5.11
N CYS A 142 -15.81 1.65 -6.13
CA CYS A 142 -16.79 2.01 -7.14
C CYS A 142 -17.21 0.80 -7.98
N VAL A 143 -16.26 -0.03 -8.43
CA VAL A 143 -16.56 -1.26 -9.16
C VAL A 143 -17.43 -2.18 -8.32
N ILE A 144 -17.09 -2.39 -7.05
CA ILE A 144 -17.86 -3.31 -6.21
C ILE A 144 -19.26 -2.76 -5.94
N ALA A 145 -19.36 -1.50 -5.48
CA ALA A 145 -20.63 -0.96 -5.03
C ALA A 145 -21.54 -0.53 -6.19
N MET A 146 -21.01 0.22 -7.16
CA MET A 146 -21.82 0.86 -8.20
C MET A 146 -22.01 -0.06 -9.41
N ASP A 147 -20.94 -0.72 -9.87
CA ASP A 147 -20.98 -1.59 -11.05
C ASP A 147 -21.48 -3.00 -10.71
N LEU A 148 -20.76 -3.76 -9.87
CA LEU A 148 -21.17 -5.14 -9.54
C LEU A 148 -22.52 -5.16 -8.79
N VAL A 149 -22.60 -4.47 -7.65
CA VAL A 149 -23.83 -4.50 -6.82
C VAL A 149 -24.93 -3.61 -7.42
N GLY A 150 -24.65 -2.34 -7.70
CA GLY A 150 -25.68 -1.39 -8.13
C GLY A 150 -26.22 -1.61 -9.55
N TRP A 151 -25.37 -2.04 -10.48
CA TRP A 151 -25.70 -2.14 -11.89
C TRP A 151 -25.95 -3.59 -12.34
N GLN A 152 -24.99 -4.49 -12.13
CA GLN A 152 -25.05 -5.86 -12.66
C GLN A 152 -25.97 -6.78 -11.86
N CYS A 153 -25.92 -6.74 -10.52
CA CYS A 153 -26.78 -7.57 -9.67
C CYS A 153 -28.26 -7.18 -9.73
N TYR A 154 -28.59 -5.94 -10.12
CA TYR A 154 -29.98 -5.44 -10.20
C TYR A 154 -30.49 -5.19 -11.63
N ARG A 155 -29.77 -5.67 -12.64
CA ARG A 155 -30.02 -5.37 -14.06
C ARG A 155 -31.48 -5.60 -14.46
N GLY A 156 -32.08 -4.69 -15.22
CA GLY A 156 -33.46 -4.88 -15.73
C GLY A 156 -34.53 -4.92 -14.64
N GLY A 157 -34.21 -4.45 -13.42
CA GLY A 157 -35.11 -4.55 -12.26
C GLY A 157 -35.15 -5.95 -11.64
N THR A 158 -34.25 -6.85 -12.05
CA THR A 158 -34.13 -8.21 -11.55
C THR A 158 -33.15 -8.30 -10.38
N LYS A 159 -33.11 -9.38 -9.61
CA LYS A 159 -32.01 -9.66 -8.66
C LYS A 159 -31.27 -10.92 -9.09
N SER A 160 -30.11 -10.75 -9.71
CA SER A 160 -29.33 -11.87 -10.27
C SER A 160 -28.28 -12.45 -9.31
N CYS A 161 -27.93 -11.73 -8.23
CA CYS A 161 -26.98 -12.16 -7.22
C CYS A 161 -27.71 -12.65 -5.96
N GLU A 162 -27.97 -13.95 -5.86
CA GLU A 162 -28.77 -14.55 -4.77
C GLU A 162 -28.14 -14.36 -3.38
N VAL A 163 -26.80 -14.29 -3.33
CA VAL A 163 -26.02 -14.15 -2.09
C VAL A 163 -26.29 -12.81 -1.37
N LEU A 164 -26.87 -11.83 -2.08
CA LEU A 164 -27.24 -10.55 -1.48
C LEU A 164 -28.42 -10.71 -0.50
N PRO A 165 -28.34 -10.12 0.71
CA PRO A 165 -29.40 -10.25 1.71
C PRO A 165 -30.72 -9.63 1.22
N GLY A 166 -31.86 -10.22 1.61
CA GLY A 166 -33.20 -9.77 1.21
C GLY A 166 -33.53 -8.32 1.63
N VAL A 167 -32.80 -7.74 2.58
CA VAL A 167 -32.86 -6.30 2.90
C VAL A 167 -32.56 -5.42 1.69
N LEU A 168 -31.78 -5.88 0.71
CA LEU A 168 -31.43 -5.10 -0.47
C LEU A 168 -32.47 -5.22 -1.60
N ASP A 169 -33.54 -6.01 -1.43
CA ASP A 169 -34.56 -6.21 -2.46
C ASP A 169 -35.32 -4.92 -2.83
N PHE A 170 -35.30 -3.88 -1.99
CA PHE A 170 -35.86 -2.58 -2.37
C PHE A 170 -35.15 -1.95 -3.58
N MET A 171 -33.91 -2.35 -3.88
CA MET A 171 -33.14 -1.86 -5.03
C MET A 171 -33.81 -2.17 -6.37
N MET A 172 -34.55 -3.27 -6.49
CA MET A 172 -35.32 -3.60 -7.71
C MET A 172 -36.39 -2.55 -8.02
N ARG A 173 -36.93 -1.89 -6.98
CA ARG A 173 -37.96 -0.84 -7.11
C ARG A 173 -37.39 0.54 -7.43
N LEU A 174 -36.07 0.71 -7.33
CA LEU A 174 -35.42 1.97 -7.64
C LEU A 174 -35.12 2.06 -9.14
N ALA A 175 -35.21 3.27 -9.68
CA ALA A 175 -34.70 3.57 -11.01
C ALA A 175 -33.18 3.32 -11.10
N PRO A 176 -32.63 3.04 -12.29
CA PRO A 176 -31.19 2.81 -12.47
C PRO A 176 -30.33 3.96 -11.93
N SER A 177 -30.75 5.20 -12.20
CA SER A 177 -30.08 6.41 -11.69
C SER A 177 -30.09 6.47 -10.15
N GLN A 178 -31.21 6.14 -9.52
CA GLN A 178 -31.35 6.10 -8.06
C GLN A 178 -30.50 5.01 -7.42
N ARG A 179 -30.37 3.84 -8.06
CA ARG A 179 -29.47 2.76 -7.60
C ARG A 179 -28.02 3.20 -7.65
N MET A 180 -27.60 3.88 -8.73
CA MET A 180 -26.26 4.46 -8.84
C MET A 180 -26.03 5.53 -7.77
N ALA A 181 -27.01 6.39 -7.52
CA ALA A 181 -26.93 7.42 -6.49
C ALA A 181 -26.78 6.83 -5.08
N LEU A 182 -27.53 5.78 -4.77
CA LEU A 182 -27.46 5.11 -3.46
C LEU A 182 -26.13 4.36 -3.30
N THR A 183 -25.71 3.63 -4.33
CA THR A 183 -24.48 2.83 -4.27
C THR A 183 -23.21 3.66 -4.32
N SER A 184 -23.25 4.89 -4.84
CA SER A 184 -22.13 5.85 -4.75
C SER A 184 -21.87 6.35 -3.32
N LEU A 185 -22.86 6.23 -2.41
CA LEU A 185 -22.67 6.55 -0.99
C LEU A 185 -21.66 5.60 -0.32
N ALA A 186 -21.54 4.36 -0.78
CA ALA A 186 -20.58 3.40 -0.23
C ALA A 186 -19.11 3.82 -0.44
N PRO A 187 -18.62 4.11 -1.68
CA PRO A 187 -17.26 4.62 -1.86
C PRO A 187 -17.05 5.99 -1.21
N LEU A 188 -18.06 6.88 -1.18
CA LEU A 188 -17.96 8.15 -0.43
C LEU A 188 -17.81 7.92 1.09
N ALA A 189 -18.52 6.96 1.65
CA ALA A 189 -18.39 6.57 3.05
C ALA A 189 -16.99 5.99 3.34
N VAL A 190 -16.44 5.16 2.44
CA VAL A 190 -15.06 4.66 2.54
C VAL A 190 -14.06 5.82 2.57
N VAL A 191 -14.19 6.81 1.68
CA VAL A 191 -13.35 8.02 1.69
C VAL A 191 -13.49 8.78 3.01
N GLY A 192 -14.71 8.95 3.53
CA GLY A 192 -14.98 9.60 4.82
C GLY A 192 -14.37 8.87 6.02
N ILE A 193 -14.45 7.54 6.05
CA ILE A 193 -13.84 6.70 7.10
C ILE A 193 -12.32 6.83 7.06
N LEU A 194 -11.70 6.72 5.88
CA LEU A 194 -10.24 6.87 5.72
C LEU A 194 -9.77 8.27 6.11
N TRP A 195 -10.54 9.32 5.79
CA TRP A 195 -10.28 10.68 6.24
C TRP A 195 -10.31 10.79 7.77
N SER A 196 -11.33 10.21 8.42
CA SER A 196 -11.46 10.21 9.88
C SER A 196 -10.29 9.51 10.56
N LEU A 197 -9.89 8.34 10.06
CA LEU A 197 -8.74 7.58 10.56
C LEU A 197 -7.43 8.37 10.41
N SER A 198 -7.22 9.03 9.25
CA SER A 198 -6.06 9.90 9.03
C SER A 198 -6.03 11.09 9.99
N ARG A 199 -7.19 11.72 10.24
CA ARG A 199 -7.31 12.86 11.17
C ARG A 199 -7.02 12.48 12.62
N GLN A 200 -7.49 11.31 13.06
CA GLN A 200 -7.17 10.80 14.40
C GLN A 200 -5.65 10.55 14.54
N SER A 201 -5.01 10.00 13.51
CA SER A 201 -3.56 9.79 13.50
C SER A 201 -2.77 11.10 13.60
N LEU A 202 -3.24 12.18 12.96
CA LEU A 202 -2.60 13.50 13.02
C LEU A 202 -2.53 14.05 14.46
N SER A 203 -3.67 14.07 15.14
CA SER A 203 -3.79 14.61 16.50
C SER A 203 -2.88 13.92 17.53
N ARG A 204 -2.53 12.64 17.33
CA ARG A 204 -1.73 11.86 18.28
C ARG A 204 -0.22 11.96 18.07
N TYR A 205 0.25 12.20 16.85
CA TYR A 205 1.67 12.07 16.49
C TYR A 205 2.31 13.36 15.98
N GLU A 206 1.56 14.24 15.31
CA GLU A 206 2.11 15.34 14.50
C GLU A 206 1.81 16.75 15.05
N GLU A 207 1.06 16.88 16.16
CA GLU A 207 0.74 18.17 16.80
C GLU A 207 1.83 18.70 17.77
N THR A 208 2.94 17.97 17.92
CA THR A 208 4.05 18.39 18.79
C THR A 208 4.75 19.65 18.23
N LYS A 209 4.75 20.75 19.00
CA LYS A 209 5.44 22.00 18.62
C LYS A 209 6.89 21.96 19.12
N ASP A 210 7.85 22.16 18.23
CA ASP A 210 9.25 22.42 18.60
C ASP A 210 9.37 23.86 19.15
N THR A 211 9.54 23.99 20.47
CA THR A 211 9.48 25.27 21.20
C THR A 211 10.75 26.13 21.12
N GLU A 212 11.88 25.60 20.63
CA GLU A 212 13.14 26.36 20.51
C GLU A 212 13.37 26.82 19.06
N ALA A 213 12.62 27.83 18.60
CA ALA A 213 12.91 28.52 17.35
C ALA A 213 14.18 29.39 17.50
N PRO A 214 15.25 29.20 16.69
CA PRO A 214 16.27 30.21 16.55
C PRO A 214 15.62 31.45 15.92
N ARG A 215 15.82 32.64 16.51
CA ARG A 215 15.58 33.91 15.81
C ARG A 215 16.32 33.83 14.48
N GLN A 216 15.60 34.02 13.36
CA GLN A 216 16.20 34.10 12.03
C GLN A 216 17.27 35.20 12.04
N VAL A 217 18.53 34.81 12.17
CA VAL A 217 19.65 35.70 11.89
C VAL A 217 19.83 35.68 10.38
N LYS A 218 19.67 36.83 9.72
CA LYS A 218 20.04 37.03 8.31
C LYS A 218 21.55 36.82 8.18
N ALA A 219 21.99 35.57 8.04
CA ALA A 219 23.36 35.23 7.69
C ALA A 219 23.46 34.97 6.19
N ALA A 220 24.55 35.45 5.59
CA ALA A 220 24.86 35.30 4.17
C ALA A 220 24.78 33.84 3.68
N ALA A 221 24.36 33.67 2.42
CA ALA A 221 23.98 32.39 1.81
C ALA A 221 24.92 31.22 2.16
N PRO A 222 24.49 30.23 2.96
CA PRO A 222 25.26 29.04 3.22
C PRO A 222 25.08 28.00 2.10
N ALA A 223 26.01 27.05 2.02
CA ALA A 223 25.84 25.79 1.29
C ALA A 223 24.46 25.17 1.61
N PRO A 224 23.81 24.43 0.68
CA PRO A 224 22.45 23.94 0.86
C PRO A 224 22.33 23.18 2.19
N GLU A 225 21.51 23.73 3.09
CA GLU A 225 21.37 23.23 4.46
C GLU A 225 20.96 21.74 4.44
N GLN A 226 21.68 20.91 5.20
CA GLN A 226 21.41 19.47 5.31
C GLN A 226 19.94 19.24 5.70
N LEU A 227 19.24 18.36 4.98
CA LEU A 227 17.80 18.11 5.11
C LEU A 227 17.34 17.94 6.57
N LEU A 228 18.08 17.17 7.36
CA LEU A 228 17.74 16.83 8.75
C LEU A 228 17.96 17.99 9.75
N ARG A 229 18.69 19.04 9.36
CA ARG A 229 18.86 20.24 10.20
C ARG A 229 17.66 21.17 10.13
N GLN A 230 16.92 21.14 9.01
CA GLN A 230 15.77 22.00 8.78
C GLN A 230 14.69 21.71 9.83
N GLN A 231 14.33 22.71 10.65
CA GLN A 231 13.30 22.53 11.69
C GLN A 231 11.98 22.05 11.11
N LYS A 232 11.59 22.61 9.95
CA LYS A 232 10.33 22.29 9.29
C LYS A 232 10.24 20.84 8.80
N PHE A 233 11.37 20.14 8.70
CA PHE A 233 11.41 18.70 8.42
C PHE A 233 10.73 17.89 9.51
N TRP A 234 10.79 18.39 10.74
CA TRP A 234 10.25 17.72 11.91
C TRP A 234 8.85 18.24 12.30
N THR A 235 8.23 19.09 11.48
CA THR A 235 6.88 19.64 11.70
C THR A 235 6.00 19.40 10.48
N GLY A 236 5.16 18.36 10.51
CA GLY A 236 4.38 17.91 9.35
C GLY A 236 2.90 18.24 9.32
N SER A 237 2.32 18.77 10.40
CA SER A 237 0.85 18.87 10.57
C SER A 237 0.15 19.70 9.48
N VAL A 238 0.74 20.82 9.06
CA VAL A 238 0.18 21.68 8.00
C VAL A 238 0.21 20.98 6.65
N ARG A 239 1.37 20.45 6.24
CA ARG A 239 1.57 19.63 5.04
C ARG A 239 0.60 18.45 4.98
N THR A 240 0.51 17.65 6.04
CA THR A 240 -0.39 16.49 6.05
C THR A 240 -1.84 16.92 5.93
N GLY A 241 -2.25 18.03 6.56
CA GLY A 241 -3.60 18.58 6.42
C GLY A 241 -3.93 19.03 4.98
N ARG A 242 -2.96 19.61 4.25
CA ARG A 242 -3.13 19.99 2.83
C ARG A 242 -3.25 18.75 1.93
N LEU A 243 -2.36 17.77 2.11
CA LEU A 243 -2.43 16.49 1.40
C LEU A 243 -3.77 15.78 1.66
N GLN A 244 -4.24 15.78 2.90
CA GLN A 244 -5.52 15.18 3.26
C GLN A 244 -6.68 15.79 2.45
N ARG A 245 -6.75 17.11 2.34
CA ARG A 245 -7.81 17.79 1.58
C ARG A 245 -7.76 17.47 0.09
N LEU A 246 -6.58 17.48 -0.52
CA LEU A 246 -6.40 17.16 -1.95
C LEU A 246 -6.73 15.69 -2.27
N HIS A 247 -6.33 14.74 -1.41
CA HIS A 247 -6.63 13.32 -1.63
C HIS A 247 -8.11 12.98 -1.39
N VAL A 248 -8.76 13.61 -0.41
CA VAL A 248 -10.22 13.47 -0.22
C VAL A 248 -10.96 14.04 -1.42
N ALA A 249 -10.58 15.23 -1.89
CA ALA A 249 -11.15 15.82 -3.08
C ALA A 249 -10.97 14.92 -4.31
N ALA A 250 -9.78 14.34 -4.50
CA ALA A 250 -9.52 13.39 -5.58
C ALA A 250 -10.39 12.14 -5.48
N GLY A 251 -10.54 11.57 -4.27
CA GLY A 251 -11.41 10.40 -4.06
C GLY A 251 -12.87 10.70 -4.40
N ILE A 252 -13.38 11.85 -3.96
CA ILE A 252 -14.74 12.30 -4.30
C ILE A 252 -14.88 12.51 -5.82
N ALA A 253 -13.91 13.19 -6.46
CA ALA A 253 -13.94 13.40 -7.90
C ALA A 253 -13.94 12.08 -8.68
N VAL A 254 -13.24 11.05 -8.21
CA VAL A 254 -13.25 9.72 -8.85
C VAL A 254 -14.63 9.08 -8.78
N VAL A 255 -15.33 9.17 -7.65
CA VAL A 255 -16.70 8.63 -7.53
C VAL A 255 -17.62 9.33 -8.54
N VAL A 256 -17.59 10.66 -8.58
CA VAL A 256 -18.41 11.45 -9.50
C VAL A 256 -18.02 11.22 -10.96
N ALA A 257 -16.72 11.13 -11.25
CA ALA A 257 -16.27 10.86 -12.60
C ALA A 257 -16.70 9.46 -13.06
N TYR A 258 -16.70 8.46 -12.15
CA TYR A 258 -17.11 7.10 -12.45
C TYR A 258 -18.61 7.00 -12.77
N SER A 259 -19.49 7.61 -11.95
CA SER A 259 -20.93 7.71 -12.27
C SER A 259 -21.18 8.55 -13.53
N GLY A 260 -20.59 9.74 -13.60
CA GLY A 260 -20.79 10.68 -14.70
C GLY A 260 -20.36 10.12 -16.07
N PHE A 261 -19.33 9.29 -16.10
CA PHE A 261 -18.86 8.64 -17.33
C PHE A 261 -19.85 7.59 -17.83
N GLN A 262 -20.52 6.87 -16.93
CA GLN A 262 -21.61 5.96 -17.30
C GLN A 262 -22.82 6.74 -17.81
N VAL A 263 -23.15 7.85 -17.16
CA VAL A 263 -24.26 8.72 -17.54
C VAL A 263 -24.07 9.31 -18.93
N ASP A 264 -22.86 9.79 -19.25
CA ASP A 264 -22.53 10.38 -20.55
C ASP A 264 -22.74 9.40 -21.72
N ASP A 265 -22.45 8.11 -21.51
CA ASP A 265 -22.67 7.06 -22.53
C ASP A 265 -24.14 6.67 -22.68
N LEU A 266 -24.90 6.70 -21.57
CA LEU A 266 -26.30 6.28 -21.54
C LEU A 266 -27.29 7.36 -21.99
N SER A 267 -26.94 8.64 -21.85
CA SER A 267 -27.86 9.76 -22.09
C SER A 267 -27.65 10.42 -23.45
N ASP A 268 -28.71 10.49 -24.24
CA ASP A 268 -28.72 11.24 -25.51
C ASP A 268 -28.74 12.78 -25.30
N GLN A 269 -28.89 13.25 -24.05
CA GLN A 269 -28.84 14.68 -23.73
C GLN A 269 -27.40 15.19 -23.70
N ARG A 270 -27.16 16.25 -24.48
CA ARG A 270 -25.85 16.90 -24.70
C ARG A 270 -25.14 17.43 -23.44
N TRP A 271 -25.81 17.45 -22.28
CA TRP A 271 -25.32 17.98 -21.01
C TRP A 271 -25.32 16.96 -19.86
N ALA A 272 -25.77 15.72 -20.08
CA ALA A 272 -25.89 14.74 -19.00
C ALA A 272 -24.52 14.31 -18.42
N GLY A 273 -23.46 14.30 -19.22
CA GLY A 273 -22.09 14.06 -18.76
C GLY A 273 -21.39 15.26 -18.09
N TRP A 274 -22.12 16.29 -17.66
CA TRP A 274 -21.53 17.46 -16.99
C TRP A 274 -20.69 17.08 -15.77
N SER A 275 -21.12 16.06 -15.02
CA SER A 275 -20.45 15.61 -13.80
C SER A 275 -19.10 14.93 -14.11
N TRP A 276 -19.00 14.20 -15.23
CA TRP A 276 -17.73 13.69 -15.75
C TRP A 276 -16.75 14.82 -16.07
N TRP A 277 -17.16 15.79 -16.89
CA TRP A 277 -16.28 16.90 -17.29
C TRP A 277 -15.87 17.77 -16.10
N ALA A 278 -16.80 18.06 -15.19
CA ALA A 278 -16.52 18.79 -13.96
C ALA A 278 -15.54 18.04 -13.05
N ALA A 279 -15.72 16.73 -12.89
CA ALA A 279 -14.80 15.91 -12.10
C ALA A 279 -13.42 15.79 -12.76
N ALA A 280 -13.35 15.65 -14.09
CA ALA A 280 -12.10 15.64 -14.84
C ALA A 280 -11.35 16.97 -14.71
N ALA A 281 -12.04 18.11 -14.84
CA ALA A 281 -11.47 19.43 -14.62
C ALA A 281 -10.95 19.58 -13.18
N LEU A 282 -11.71 19.10 -12.18
CA LEU A 282 -11.29 19.11 -10.79
C LEU A 282 -10.04 18.26 -10.55
N LEU A 283 -9.95 17.07 -11.15
CA LEU A 283 -8.75 16.24 -11.12
C LEU A 283 -7.56 16.97 -11.73
N VAL A 284 -7.71 17.62 -12.89
CA VAL A 284 -6.65 18.44 -13.50
C VAL A 284 -6.18 19.54 -12.56
N VAL A 285 -7.10 20.24 -11.88
CA VAL A 285 -6.76 21.25 -10.87
C VAL A 285 -6.02 20.63 -9.68
N ILE A 286 -6.38 19.43 -9.24
CA ILE A 286 -5.66 18.69 -8.17
C ILE A 286 -4.24 18.34 -8.62
N PHE A 287 -4.06 17.78 -9.81
CA PHE A 287 -2.75 17.45 -10.39
C PHE A 287 -1.88 18.72 -10.55
N ALA A 288 -2.47 19.82 -11.02
CA ALA A 288 -1.79 21.12 -11.13
C ALA A 288 -1.44 21.70 -9.76
N SER A 289 -2.31 21.57 -8.76
CA SER A 289 -2.06 22.00 -7.37
C SER A 289 -0.87 21.26 -6.76
N LEU A 290 -0.76 19.95 -7.00
CA LEU A 290 0.37 19.13 -6.55
C LEU A 290 1.67 19.43 -7.30
N TRP A 291 1.57 19.88 -8.54
CA TRP A 291 2.71 20.38 -9.31
C TRP A 291 3.21 21.73 -8.78
N GLY A 292 2.29 22.66 -8.49
CA GLY A 292 2.60 23.95 -7.88
C GLY A 292 2.99 23.88 -6.40
N SER A 293 2.74 22.75 -5.74
CA SER A 293 3.19 22.49 -4.37
C SER A 293 4.71 22.34 -4.34
N HIS A 294 5.42 23.19 -3.60
CA HIS A 294 6.87 23.28 -3.74
C HIS A 294 7.57 21.92 -3.48
N PRO A 295 8.58 21.54 -4.27
CA PRO A 295 9.39 20.33 -4.05
C PRO A 295 10.18 20.29 -2.73
N ALA A 296 10.17 21.42 -2.02
CA ALA A 296 10.77 21.64 -0.72
C ALA A 296 9.68 21.90 0.34
N ASP A 297 8.47 21.34 0.16
CA ASP A 297 7.45 21.08 1.20
C ASP A 297 7.97 20.15 2.31
N VAL A 298 9.22 20.32 2.69
CA VAL A 298 9.62 20.35 4.08
C VAL A 298 9.08 21.62 4.76
N GLU A 299 8.54 22.58 3.97
CA GLU A 299 7.81 23.84 4.28
C GLU A 299 8.63 25.16 4.19
N HIS A 300 9.64 25.20 3.32
CA HIS A 300 10.22 26.39 2.68
C HIS A 300 11.19 27.34 3.45
N PRO A 301 12.41 27.61 2.91
CA PRO A 301 13.36 28.61 3.44
C PRO A 301 13.45 29.95 2.66
N GLY A 302 12.57 30.23 1.68
CA GLY A 302 12.69 31.42 0.82
C GLY A 302 11.62 32.49 1.09
N ASP A 303 12.06 33.73 1.35
CA ASP A 303 11.24 34.92 1.62
C ASP A 303 10.50 35.52 0.39
N GLY A 304 10.31 34.78 -0.71
CA GLY A 304 10.19 35.43 -2.03
C GLY A 304 9.10 34.99 -3.02
N THR A 305 8.15 34.09 -2.73
CA THR A 305 7.12 33.70 -3.74
C THR A 305 5.70 33.60 -3.17
N ASN A 306 4.70 33.71 -4.07
CA ASN A 306 3.23 33.83 -3.95
C ASN A 306 2.44 32.85 -3.03
N LEU A 307 3.09 32.24 -2.05
CA LEU A 307 2.55 31.24 -1.10
C LEU A 307 2.49 31.79 0.33
N SER A 308 2.29 33.10 0.50
CA SER A 308 1.93 33.66 1.80
C SER A 308 0.64 32.99 2.32
N PRO A 309 0.40 32.91 3.64
CA PRO A 309 -0.84 32.39 4.21
C PRO A 309 -2.12 33.01 3.62
N ASP A 310 -2.00 34.21 3.02
CA ASP A 310 -3.08 34.96 2.40
C ASP A 310 -3.23 34.71 0.88
N GLY A 311 -2.26 34.06 0.24
CA GLY A 311 -2.22 33.81 -1.20
C GLY A 311 -3.25 32.77 -1.68
N LEU A 312 -3.71 32.91 -2.93
CA LEU A 312 -4.69 32.01 -3.57
C LEU A 312 -4.25 30.54 -3.51
N TRP A 313 -2.97 30.25 -3.75
CA TRP A 313 -2.39 28.90 -3.70
C TRP A 313 -2.43 28.25 -2.31
N TRP A 314 -2.46 29.05 -1.24
CA TRP A 314 -2.61 28.56 0.13
C TRP A 314 -4.06 28.16 0.46
N LYS A 315 -5.04 28.78 -0.21
CA LYS A 315 -6.47 28.48 -0.05
C LYS A 315 -6.98 27.43 -1.04
N LEU A 316 -6.23 27.16 -2.10
CA LEU A 316 -6.63 26.31 -3.22
C LEU A 316 -7.07 24.90 -2.79
N ASP A 317 -6.39 24.28 -1.84
CA ASP A 317 -6.75 22.95 -1.33
C ASP A 317 -8.11 22.93 -0.60
N ARG A 318 -8.48 24.02 0.08
CA ARG A 318 -9.81 24.17 0.69
C ARG A 318 -10.89 24.42 -0.36
N ILE A 319 -10.59 25.25 -1.37
CA ILE A 319 -11.49 25.54 -2.49
C ILE A 319 -11.77 24.25 -3.28
N VAL A 320 -10.73 23.49 -3.59
CA VAL A 320 -10.81 22.21 -4.30
C VAL A 320 -11.65 21.19 -3.52
N LEU A 321 -11.48 21.08 -2.20
CA LEU A 321 -12.32 20.21 -1.38
C LEU A 321 -13.78 20.67 -1.34
N GLY A 322 -14.03 21.98 -1.20
CA GLY A 322 -15.38 22.54 -1.25
C GLY A 322 -16.06 22.26 -2.59
N ALA A 323 -15.34 22.45 -3.69
CA ALA A 323 -15.82 22.13 -5.04
C ALA A 323 -16.13 20.62 -5.20
N ALA A 324 -15.28 19.73 -4.68
CA ALA A 324 -15.52 18.30 -4.71
C ALA A 324 -16.81 17.90 -3.97
N LEU A 325 -17.02 18.45 -2.77
CA LEU A 325 -18.22 18.18 -1.97
C LEU A 325 -19.50 18.69 -2.64
N LEU A 326 -19.46 19.91 -3.19
CA LEU A 326 -20.58 20.46 -3.95
C LEU A 326 -20.87 19.64 -5.20
N LEU A 327 -19.82 19.24 -5.93
CA LEU A 327 -19.93 18.41 -7.12
C LEU A 327 -20.57 17.05 -6.80
N ALA A 328 -20.17 16.39 -5.72
CA ALA A 328 -20.77 15.12 -5.31
C ALA A 328 -22.22 15.27 -4.86
N ALA A 329 -22.55 16.34 -4.11
CA ALA A 329 -23.93 16.61 -3.73
C ALA A 329 -24.81 16.89 -4.96
N ALA A 330 -24.29 17.61 -5.96
CA ALA A 330 -24.97 17.88 -7.21
C ALA A 330 -25.14 16.62 -8.07
N ASP A 331 -24.12 15.75 -8.18
CA ASP A 331 -24.19 14.47 -8.90
C ASP A 331 -25.23 13.53 -8.26
N VAL A 332 -25.16 13.33 -6.93
CA VAL A 332 -26.13 12.51 -6.20
C VAL A 332 -27.54 13.09 -6.32
N GLY A 333 -27.70 14.40 -6.13
CA GLY A 333 -29.00 15.07 -6.26
C GLY A 333 -29.58 14.97 -7.67
N TRP A 334 -28.75 15.08 -8.71
CA TRP A 334 -29.16 14.91 -10.11
C TRP A 334 -29.59 13.48 -10.41
N LEU A 335 -28.81 12.47 -9.96
CA LEU A 335 -29.15 11.06 -10.13
C LEU A 335 -30.45 10.66 -9.39
N PHE A 336 -30.73 11.26 -8.23
CA PHE A 336 -31.99 11.02 -7.50
C PHE A 336 -33.19 11.78 -8.09
N GLY A 337 -32.97 12.99 -8.59
CA GLY A 337 -34.03 13.95 -8.91
C GLY A 337 -34.54 13.92 -10.35
N ASP A 338 -33.81 13.32 -11.30
CA ASP A 338 -34.18 13.38 -12.72
C ASP A 338 -35.43 12.50 -13.04
N PRO A 339 -36.58 13.10 -13.38
CA PRO A 339 -37.79 12.37 -13.74
C PRO A 339 -37.65 11.62 -15.08
N LEU A 340 -36.77 12.08 -15.98
CA LEU A 340 -36.55 11.48 -17.31
C LEU A 340 -35.64 10.23 -17.25
N ALA A 341 -34.82 10.10 -16.20
CA ALA A 341 -33.93 8.95 -15.98
C ALA A 341 -34.62 7.75 -15.27
N SER A 342 -35.84 7.93 -14.77
CA SER A 342 -36.50 6.98 -13.86
C SER A 342 -36.88 5.63 -14.49
N GLY A 343 -36.85 5.50 -15.83
CA GLY A 343 -37.15 4.23 -16.51
C GLY A 343 -36.57 4.02 -17.91
N GLY A 344 -35.73 4.94 -18.42
CA GLY A 344 -35.30 4.95 -19.84
C GLY A 344 -33.87 4.48 -20.13
N TRP A 345 -33.02 4.24 -19.12
CA TRP A 345 -31.64 3.83 -19.38
C TRP A 345 -31.55 2.35 -19.77
N PRO A 346 -30.86 1.99 -20.88
CA PRO A 346 -30.72 0.61 -21.32
C PRO A 346 -29.80 -0.18 -20.38
N GLN A 347 -30.38 -0.81 -19.35
CA GLN A 347 -29.68 -1.58 -18.30
C GLN A 347 -29.01 -2.87 -18.82
N THR A 348 -29.33 -3.26 -20.05
CA THR A 348 -28.70 -4.34 -20.81
C THR A 348 -27.26 -3.99 -21.18
N GLN A 349 -26.93 -2.71 -21.25
CA GLN A 349 -25.58 -2.26 -21.52
C GLN A 349 -24.66 -2.51 -20.33
N GLY A 350 -23.41 -2.81 -20.68
CA GLY A 350 -22.35 -2.90 -19.71
C GLY A 350 -22.01 -1.58 -19.05
N TRP A 351 -21.28 -1.66 -17.94
CA TRP A 351 -20.61 -0.47 -17.42
C TRP A 351 -19.59 0.05 -18.44
N TYR A 352 -19.78 1.28 -18.89
CA TYR A 352 -18.97 1.96 -19.88
C TYR A 352 -17.58 2.29 -19.31
N GLY A 353 -16.56 1.97 -20.11
CA GLY A 353 -15.16 2.18 -19.74
C GLY A 353 -14.68 1.37 -18.54
N GLN A 354 -15.41 0.32 -18.12
CA GLN A 354 -15.07 -0.52 -16.97
C GLN A 354 -13.58 -0.95 -16.95
N SER A 355 -13.03 -1.31 -18.12
CA SER A 355 -11.60 -1.63 -18.28
C SER A 355 -10.70 -0.39 -18.43
N SER A 356 -11.17 0.65 -19.12
CA SER A 356 -10.42 1.87 -19.42
C SER A 356 -9.94 2.60 -18.16
N TRP A 357 -10.74 2.60 -17.09
CA TRP A 357 -10.37 3.20 -15.81
C TRP A 357 -9.11 2.58 -15.19
N PHE A 358 -9.12 1.25 -15.03
CA PHE A 358 -8.02 0.54 -14.40
C PHE A 358 -6.80 0.44 -15.31
N VAL A 359 -7.00 0.21 -16.61
CA VAL A 359 -5.94 0.23 -17.61
C VAL A 359 -5.28 1.62 -17.64
N GLY A 360 -6.07 2.69 -17.68
CA GLY A 360 -5.58 4.06 -17.70
C GLY A 360 -4.78 4.42 -16.44
N VAL A 361 -5.29 4.09 -15.25
CA VAL A 361 -4.57 4.30 -13.99
C VAL A 361 -3.27 3.49 -13.95
N PHE A 362 -3.29 2.23 -14.39
CA PHE A 362 -2.12 1.36 -14.36
C PHE A 362 -1.06 1.77 -15.38
N VAL A 363 -1.46 2.17 -16.60
CA VAL A 363 -0.59 2.79 -17.60
C VAL A 363 0.02 4.07 -17.05
N ALA A 364 -0.79 4.97 -16.47
CA ALA A 364 -0.31 6.21 -15.88
C ALA A 364 0.69 5.97 -14.73
N LEU A 365 0.41 5.01 -13.83
CA LEU A 365 1.35 4.61 -12.78
C LEU A 365 2.66 4.06 -13.37
N THR A 366 2.60 3.30 -14.45
CA THR A 366 3.79 2.76 -15.12
C THR A 366 4.58 3.86 -15.83
N VAL A 367 3.91 4.81 -16.49
CA VAL A 367 4.54 6.02 -17.06
C VAL A 367 5.24 6.84 -15.98
N LEU A 368 4.58 7.07 -14.83
CA LEU A 368 5.18 7.80 -13.70
C LEU A 368 6.35 7.03 -13.08
N ASN A 369 6.24 5.71 -12.94
CA ASN A 369 7.35 4.88 -12.45
C ASN A 369 8.56 4.94 -13.40
N THR A 370 8.33 4.84 -14.71
CA THR A 370 9.35 5.05 -15.75
C THR A 370 9.94 6.45 -15.65
N THR A 371 9.11 7.48 -15.47
CA THR A 371 9.55 8.87 -15.30
C THR A 371 10.48 9.01 -14.10
N VAL A 372 10.11 8.44 -12.94
CA VAL A 372 10.94 8.42 -11.72
C VAL A 372 12.20 7.59 -11.92
N PHE A 373 12.14 6.50 -12.68
CA PHE A 373 13.28 5.63 -12.97
C PHE A 373 14.35 6.32 -13.84
N VAL A 374 13.94 7.15 -14.80
CA VAL A 374 14.86 7.90 -15.66
C VAL A 374 15.25 9.25 -15.06
N ALA A 375 14.40 9.83 -14.19
CA ALA A 375 14.63 11.12 -13.54
C ALA A 375 15.93 11.11 -12.74
N GLY A 376 16.80 12.09 -13.04
CA GLY A 376 18.10 12.22 -12.38
C GLY A 376 19.16 11.18 -12.79
N ARG A 377 18.81 10.21 -13.66
CA ARG A 377 19.71 9.12 -14.11
C ARG A 377 20.00 9.17 -15.61
N MET A 378 19.08 9.72 -16.39
CA MET A 378 19.24 9.99 -17.83
C MET A 378 19.37 11.50 -18.09
N ARG A 379 20.00 11.85 -19.22
CA ARG A 379 19.92 13.22 -19.76
C ARG A 379 18.48 13.53 -20.18
N THR A 380 18.09 14.80 -20.20
CA THR A 380 16.70 15.22 -20.41
C THR A 380 16.09 14.70 -21.70
N VAL A 381 16.78 14.84 -22.84
CA VAL A 381 16.26 14.40 -24.15
C VAL A 381 16.01 12.88 -24.22
N PRO A 382 16.98 11.98 -23.95
CA PRO A 382 16.72 10.54 -23.99
C PRO A 382 15.70 10.09 -22.92
N ALA A 383 15.63 10.78 -21.78
CA ALA A 383 14.58 10.52 -20.79
C ALA A 383 13.18 10.81 -21.35
N VAL A 384 12.99 11.99 -21.97
CA VAL A 384 11.71 12.37 -22.59
C VAL A 384 11.35 11.40 -23.71
N VAL A 385 12.29 11.05 -24.60
CA VAL A 385 12.05 10.07 -25.67
C VAL A 385 11.62 8.72 -25.09
N THR A 386 12.30 8.23 -24.05
CA THR A 386 11.96 6.95 -23.40
C THR A 386 10.56 6.96 -22.78
N ILE A 387 10.18 8.08 -22.15
CA ILE A 387 8.85 8.25 -21.54
C ILE A 387 7.77 8.36 -22.63
N VAL A 388 7.99 9.19 -23.64
CA VAL A 388 7.03 9.43 -24.74
C VAL A 388 6.82 8.17 -25.55
N LEU A 389 7.88 7.42 -25.89
CA LEU A 389 7.73 6.15 -26.60
C LEU A 389 6.92 5.14 -25.78
N PHE A 390 7.20 5.01 -24.48
CA PHE A 390 6.42 4.13 -23.61
C PHE A 390 4.96 4.57 -23.49
N ALA A 391 4.72 5.85 -23.24
CA ALA A 391 3.37 6.41 -23.11
C ALA A 391 2.59 6.27 -24.42
N ALA A 392 3.20 6.57 -25.57
CA ALA A 392 2.58 6.40 -26.88
C ALA A 392 2.24 4.93 -27.14
N SER A 393 3.16 3.99 -26.92
CA SER A 393 2.88 2.56 -27.07
C SER A 393 1.74 2.11 -26.15
N ALA A 394 1.76 2.50 -24.87
CA ALA A 394 0.74 2.12 -23.91
C ALA A 394 -0.64 2.73 -24.24
N VAL A 395 -0.68 3.98 -24.71
CA VAL A 395 -1.90 4.66 -25.16
C VAL A 395 -2.44 4.01 -26.43
N THR A 396 -1.60 3.72 -27.42
CA THR A 396 -2.02 3.00 -28.63
C THR A 396 -2.62 1.65 -28.28
N ILE A 397 -1.95 0.89 -27.40
CA ILE A 397 -2.42 -0.40 -26.90
C ILE A 397 -3.78 -0.25 -26.18
N ALA A 398 -3.93 0.74 -25.30
CA ALA A 398 -5.18 1.01 -24.59
C ALA A 398 -6.31 1.44 -25.54
N ILE A 399 -6.02 2.28 -26.54
CA ILE A 399 -6.99 2.66 -27.58
C ILE A 399 -7.44 1.41 -28.34
N MET A 400 -6.51 0.56 -28.77
CA MET A 400 -6.84 -0.67 -29.50
C MET A 400 -7.69 -1.66 -28.68
N SER A 401 -7.64 -1.59 -27.35
CA SER A 401 -8.44 -2.44 -26.46
C SER A 401 -9.90 -1.98 -26.24
N THR A 402 -10.31 -0.81 -26.76
CA THR A 402 -11.71 -0.35 -26.66
C THR A 402 -12.56 -0.93 -27.81
N ASP A 403 -13.78 -1.35 -27.50
CA ASP A 403 -14.70 -2.06 -28.41
C ASP A 403 -14.94 -1.29 -29.73
N PRO A 404 -14.60 -1.88 -30.89
CA PRO A 404 -14.74 -1.23 -32.19
C PRO A 404 -16.20 -0.98 -32.62
N THR A 405 -17.18 -1.70 -32.06
CA THR A 405 -18.58 -1.67 -32.54
C THR A 405 -19.33 -0.38 -32.23
N ARG A 406 -18.85 0.45 -31.29
CA ARG A 406 -19.53 1.68 -30.86
C ARG A 406 -18.79 2.99 -31.13
N ALA A 407 -17.56 2.94 -31.64
CA ALA A 407 -16.90 4.11 -32.22
C ALA A 407 -17.65 4.66 -33.47
N ALA A 408 -18.65 3.91 -33.96
CA ALA A 408 -19.56 4.29 -35.04
C ALA A 408 -20.69 5.27 -34.63
N LYS A 409 -20.87 5.58 -33.33
CA LYS A 409 -21.86 6.61 -32.90
C LYS A 409 -21.40 8.05 -33.18
N GLY A 410 -20.10 8.29 -33.39
CA GLY A 410 -19.58 9.50 -34.02
C GLY A 410 -19.34 9.17 -35.50
N GLY A 411 -20.05 9.85 -36.41
CA GLY A 411 -19.99 9.56 -37.84
C GLY A 411 -18.55 9.50 -38.37
N GLU A 412 -18.34 8.67 -39.40
CA GLU A 412 -17.09 8.43 -40.18
C GLU A 412 -15.85 9.25 -39.77
N ASP A 413 -15.36 9.09 -38.54
CA ASP A 413 -14.18 9.78 -38.07
C ASP A 413 -12.96 9.02 -38.58
N GLY A 414 -11.98 9.73 -39.17
CA GLY A 414 -10.77 9.13 -39.73
C GLY A 414 -9.94 8.28 -38.74
N LEU A 415 -10.20 8.41 -37.43
CA LEU A 415 -9.61 7.59 -36.36
C LEU A 415 -10.24 6.19 -36.29
N THR A 416 -11.54 6.04 -36.55
CA THR A 416 -12.27 4.77 -36.57
C THR A 416 -11.87 3.95 -37.80
N GLU A 417 -11.77 4.62 -38.95
CA GLU A 417 -11.26 4.03 -40.20
C GLU A 417 -9.79 3.61 -40.08
N PHE A 418 -8.93 4.45 -39.47
CA PHE A 418 -7.54 4.08 -39.20
C PHE A 418 -7.42 2.85 -38.28
N ARG A 419 -8.25 2.77 -37.23
CA ARG A 419 -8.28 1.62 -36.31
C ARG A 419 -8.72 0.34 -37.01
N HIS A 420 -9.78 0.40 -37.81
CA HIS A 420 -10.27 -0.76 -38.55
C HIS A 420 -9.21 -1.25 -39.54
N ARG A 421 -8.61 -0.35 -40.33
CA ARG A 421 -7.50 -0.67 -41.27
C ARG A 421 -6.27 -1.25 -40.58
N LEU A 422 -5.89 -0.74 -39.41
CA LEU A 422 -4.74 -1.25 -38.69
C LEU A 422 -5.03 -2.64 -38.08
N ALA A 423 -6.24 -2.85 -37.56
CA ALA A 423 -6.65 -4.14 -37.01
C ALA A 423 -6.71 -5.23 -38.10
N THR A 424 -7.32 -4.93 -39.25
CA THR A 424 -7.37 -5.86 -40.40
C THR A 424 -5.98 -6.10 -40.98
N TRP A 425 -5.15 -5.07 -41.13
CA TRP A 425 -3.75 -5.21 -41.60
C TRP A 425 -2.88 -6.09 -40.70
N LEU A 426 -3.10 -6.05 -39.38
CA LEU A 426 -2.39 -6.91 -38.42
C LEU A 426 -2.86 -8.37 -38.48
N ASP A 427 -4.17 -8.57 -38.61
CA ASP A 427 -4.80 -9.89 -38.70
C ASP A 427 -4.42 -10.63 -40.00
N GLU A 428 -4.46 -9.92 -41.13
CA GLU A 428 -4.07 -10.43 -42.47
C GLU A 428 -2.62 -10.91 -42.55
N ARG A 429 -1.72 -10.39 -41.71
CA ARG A 429 -0.29 -10.76 -41.68
C ARG A 429 0.03 -11.87 -40.68
N GLY A 430 -0.97 -12.48 -40.06
CA GLY A 430 -0.79 -13.50 -39.03
C GLY A 430 -0.09 -12.98 -37.77
N MET A 431 -0.03 -11.65 -37.59
CA MET A 431 0.56 -11.00 -36.44
C MET A 431 -0.56 -10.60 -35.49
N ALA A 432 -1.05 -11.56 -34.68
CA ALA A 432 -2.01 -11.22 -33.64
C ALA A 432 -1.48 -10.04 -32.81
N SER A 433 -2.31 -9.02 -32.58
CA SER A 433 -1.96 -7.75 -31.89
C SER A 433 -1.17 -7.97 -30.59
N VAL A 434 -1.45 -9.08 -29.91
CA VAL A 434 -0.75 -9.55 -28.70
C VAL A 434 0.73 -9.84 -28.95
N TRP A 435 1.12 -10.53 -30.02
CA TRP A 435 2.52 -10.89 -30.29
C TRP A 435 3.39 -9.68 -30.58
N TRP A 436 2.85 -8.73 -31.33
CA TRP A 436 3.52 -7.45 -31.56
C TRP A 436 3.71 -6.68 -30.26
N GLY A 437 2.67 -6.59 -29.43
CA GLY A 437 2.74 -5.97 -28.11
C GLY A 437 3.81 -6.62 -27.22
N LEU A 438 3.88 -7.96 -27.21
CA LEU A 438 4.88 -8.73 -26.45
C LEU A 438 6.31 -8.45 -26.96
N ALA A 439 6.51 -8.35 -28.27
CA ALA A 439 7.81 -8.03 -28.85
C ALA A 439 8.26 -6.61 -28.47
N VAL A 440 7.37 -5.61 -28.57
CA VAL A 440 7.64 -4.22 -28.16
C VAL A 440 7.97 -4.15 -26.67
N ALA A 441 7.17 -4.81 -25.82
CA ALA A 441 7.41 -4.93 -24.39
C ALA A 441 8.79 -5.54 -24.08
N ALA A 442 9.16 -6.62 -24.76
CA ALA A 442 10.45 -7.29 -24.59
C ALA A 442 11.61 -6.39 -25.00
N ILE A 443 11.52 -5.70 -26.14
CA ILE A 443 12.53 -4.75 -26.61
C ILE A 443 12.70 -3.60 -25.60
N TYR A 444 11.59 -3.03 -25.12
CA TYR A 444 11.60 -1.96 -24.14
C TYR A 444 12.24 -2.39 -22.81
N PHE A 445 11.88 -3.58 -22.31
CA PHE A 445 12.49 -4.16 -21.11
C PHE A 445 13.99 -4.37 -21.28
N VAL A 446 14.43 -4.96 -22.39
CA VAL A 446 15.84 -5.21 -22.67
C VAL A 446 16.61 -3.90 -22.76
N TYR A 447 16.07 -2.87 -23.42
CA TYR A 447 16.66 -1.54 -23.49
C TYR A 447 16.88 -0.94 -22.10
N LEU A 448 15.83 -0.86 -21.27
CA LEU A 448 15.92 -0.31 -19.92
C LEU A 448 16.84 -1.12 -19.01
N TYR A 449 16.81 -2.46 -19.12
CA TYR A 449 17.67 -3.34 -18.34
C TYR A 449 19.15 -3.15 -18.70
N GLN A 450 19.49 -3.12 -20.00
CA GLN A 450 20.85 -2.85 -20.45
C GLN A 450 21.33 -1.47 -19.99
N TRP A 451 20.47 -0.44 -20.08
CA TRP A 451 20.78 0.89 -19.56
C TRP A 451 21.03 0.88 -18.06
N HIS A 452 20.15 0.24 -17.27
CA HIS A 452 20.29 0.10 -15.82
C HIS A 452 21.64 -0.51 -15.44
N ARG A 453 22.07 -1.55 -16.16
CA ARG A 453 23.37 -2.21 -15.91
C ARG A 453 24.55 -1.27 -16.18
N ARG A 454 24.46 -0.39 -17.18
CA ARG A 454 25.49 0.63 -17.45
C ARG A 454 25.53 1.70 -16.36
N GLN A 455 24.37 2.10 -15.84
CA GLN A 455 24.23 3.05 -14.73
C GLN A 455 24.86 2.57 -13.41
N GLY A 456 25.02 1.25 -13.25
CA GLY A 456 25.70 0.64 -12.11
C GLY A 456 27.18 1.05 -11.94
N LYS A 457 27.78 1.76 -12.89
CA LYS A 457 29.10 2.41 -12.71
C LYS A 457 29.00 3.80 -12.08
N GLN A 458 28.06 4.62 -12.54
CA GLN A 458 27.92 6.03 -12.12
C GLN A 458 27.28 6.16 -10.73
N HIS A 459 26.25 5.36 -10.46
CA HIS A 459 25.46 5.45 -9.24
C HIS A 459 25.70 4.26 -8.30
N ALA A 460 26.89 3.65 -8.39
CA ALA A 460 27.21 2.41 -7.69
C ALA A 460 27.05 2.53 -6.16
N SER A 461 27.38 3.70 -5.61
CA SER A 461 27.25 4.04 -4.19
C SER A 461 25.82 4.23 -3.70
N HIS A 462 24.85 4.35 -4.60
CA HIS A 462 23.43 4.51 -4.27
C HIS A 462 22.69 3.18 -4.41
N ALA A 463 21.60 3.02 -3.67
CA ALA A 463 20.79 1.81 -3.72
C ALA A 463 20.20 1.62 -5.13
N TRP A 464 20.23 0.38 -5.64
CA TRP A 464 19.74 -0.02 -6.96
C TRP A 464 20.28 0.86 -8.10
N SER A 465 21.57 1.24 -8.02
CA SER A 465 22.21 2.11 -9.01
C SER A 465 21.45 3.43 -9.21
N GLY A 466 21.00 4.02 -8.09
CA GLY A 466 20.22 5.26 -8.04
C GLY A 466 18.72 5.11 -8.33
N GLY A 467 18.23 3.88 -8.57
CA GLY A 467 16.83 3.60 -8.90
C GLY A 467 15.88 3.44 -7.71
N GLY A 468 16.31 3.75 -6.47
CA GLY A 468 15.56 3.42 -5.26
C GLY A 468 14.13 3.97 -5.20
N ALA A 469 13.92 5.21 -5.62
CA ALA A 469 12.58 5.79 -5.69
C ALA A 469 11.64 4.99 -6.62
N ALA A 470 12.12 4.57 -7.79
CA ALA A 470 11.32 3.78 -8.75
C ALA A 470 11.05 2.35 -8.26
N VAL A 471 12.03 1.72 -7.59
CA VAL A 471 11.84 0.40 -6.99
C VAL A 471 10.75 0.43 -5.93
N LEU A 472 10.76 1.44 -5.05
CA LEU A 472 9.77 1.61 -4.00
C LEU A 472 8.38 1.99 -4.54
N LEU A 473 8.34 2.86 -5.55
CA LEU A 473 7.09 3.21 -6.24
C LEU A 473 6.49 2.00 -6.99
N GLY A 474 7.31 1.23 -7.70
CA GLY A 474 6.89 0.00 -8.37
C GLY A 474 6.38 -1.04 -7.37
N ALA A 475 7.06 -1.21 -6.23
CA ALA A 475 6.59 -2.09 -5.15
C ALA A 475 5.25 -1.61 -4.57
N SER A 476 5.07 -0.30 -4.37
CA SER A 476 3.80 0.29 -3.94
C SER A 476 2.66 -0.05 -4.90
N ALA A 477 2.86 0.19 -6.20
CA ALA A 477 1.86 -0.09 -7.22
C ALA A 477 1.54 -1.59 -7.32
N TRP A 478 2.54 -2.45 -7.21
CA TRP A 478 2.37 -3.91 -7.25
C TRP A 478 1.56 -4.44 -6.06
N VAL A 479 1.84 -3.95 -4.85
CA VAL A 479 1.08 -4.34 -3.64
C VAL A 479 -0.34 -3.77 -3.67
N ALA A 480 -0.54 -2.56 -4.19
CA ALA A 480 -1.89 -2.02 -4.36
C ALA A 480 -2.71 -2.82 -5.37
N LEU A 481 -2.09 -3.19 -6.50
CA LEU A 481 -2.70 -4.04 -7.51
C LEU A 481 -3.09 -5.42 -6.93
N LEU A 482 -2.26 -6.00 -6.05
CA LEU A 482 -2.59 -7.22 -5.29
C LEU A 482 -3.87 -7.05 -4.48
N PHE A 483 -3.98 -6.01 -3.64
CA PHE A 483 -5.17 -5.80 -2.82
C PHE A 483 -6.42 -5.48 -3.66
N THR A 484 -6.30 -4.61 -4.67
CA THR A 484 -7.41 -4.28 -5.56
C THR A 484 -7.93 -5.51 -6.29
N THR A 485 -7.03 -6.30 -6.85
CA THR A 485 -7.39 -7.54 -7.56
C THR A 485 -8.05 -8.52 -6.63
N ALA A 486 -7.40 -8.85 -5.51
CA ALA A 486 -7.95 -9.75 -4.49
C ALA A 486 -9.37 -9.35 -4.06
N THR A 487 -9.59 -8.05 -3.82
CA THR A 487 -10.88 -7.55 -3.34
C THR A 487 -11.95 -7.63 -4.43
N VAL A 488 -11.66 -7.20 -5.66
CA VAL A 488 -12.65 -7.22 -6.75
C VAL A 488 -12.95 -8.65 -7.18
N THR A 489 -11.94 -9.49 -7.39
CA THR A 489 -12.17 -10.87 -7.85
C THR A 489 -12.84 -11.72 -6.78
N ALA A 490 -12.51 -11.54 -5.49
CA ALA A 490 -13.27 -12.21 -4.42
C ALA A 490 -14.70 -11.70 -4.29
N SER A 491 -14.93 -10.40 -4.48
CA SER A 491 -16.30 -9.86 -4.44
C SER A 491 -17.12 -10.40 -5.60
N ALA A 492 -16.56 -10.44 -6.81
CA ALA A 492 -17.21 -11.02 -7.97
C ALA A 492 -17.47 -12.52 -7.79
N GLU A 493 -16.49 -13.30 -7.33
CA GLU A 493 -16.67 -14.73 -7.02
C GLU A 493 -17.78 -14.94 -5.98
N TYR A 494 -17.76 -14.15 -4.90
CA TYR A 494 -18.76 -14.24 -3.85
C TYR A 494 -20.18 -13.91 -4.34
N LEU A 495 -20.30 -12.93 -5.25
CA LEU A 495 -21.59 -12.53 -5.83
C LEU A 495 -22.10 -13.49 -6.91
N ASN A 496 -21.20 -14.21 -7.60
CA ASN A 496 -21.49 -15.22 -8.63
C ASN A 496 -21.96 -16.58 -8.09
N GLY A 497 -21.95 -16.78 -6.77
CA GLY A 497 -22.48 -18.00 -6.14
C GLY A 497 -21.62 -19.26 -6.36
N PRO A 498 -22.07 -20.43 -5.87
CA PRO A 498 -21.28 -21.66 -5.89
C PRO A 498 -21.20 -22.36 -7.26
N GLU A 499 -22.08 -22.00 -8.20
CA GLU A 499 -22.22 -22.60 -9.53
C GLU A 499 -21.19 -22.04 -10.55
N GLN A 500 -20.56 -20.90 -10.24
CA GLN A 500 -19.60 -20.22 -11.13
C GLN A 500 -18.28 -19.95 -10.40
N SER A 501 -17.18 -19.96 -11.14
CA SER A 501 -15.84 -19.70 -10.62
C SER A 501 -15.17 -18.49 -11.28
N VAL A 502 -14.03 -18.05 -10.73
CA VAL A 502 -13.22 -16.98 -11.33
C VAL A 502 -12.77 -17.28 -12.75
N ALA A 503 -12.69 -18.55 -13.13
CA ALA A 503 -12.38 -18.94 -14.50
C ALA A 503 -13.51 -18.62 -15.50
N ASP A 504 -14.73 -18.42 -15.00
CA ASP A 504 -15.94 -18.13 -15.76
C ASP A 504 -16.25 -16.62 -15.81
N LEU A 505 -15.44 -15.78 -15.12
CA LEU A 505 -15.54 -14.33 -15.20
C LEU A 505 -15.21 -13.83 -16.62
N SER A 506 -16.05 -12.92 -17.10
CA SER A 506 -15.88 -12.28 -18.39
C SER A 506 -15.42 -10.83 -18.24
N SER A 507 -14.79 -10.31 -19.28
CA SER A 507 -14.46 -8.90 -19.44
C SER A 507 -15.33 -8.20 -20.50
N THR A 508 -16.22 -8.96 -21.13
CA THR A 508 -17.18 -8.51 -22.14
C THR A 508 -18.56 -9.06 -21.80
N TYR A 509 -19.60 -8.30 -22.15
CA TYR A 509 -20.96 -8.76 -21.94
C TYR A 509 -21.34 -9.76 -23.04
N PRO A 510 -21.83 -10.97 -22.69
CA PRO A 510 -22.34 -11.90 -23.69
C PRO A 510 -23.62 -11.33 -24.35
N ALA A 511 -23.86 -11.67 -25.61
CA ALA A 511 -24.96 -11.18 -26.46
C ALA A 511 -26.40 -11.46 -25.96
N VAL A 512 -26.55 -12.03 -24.75
CA VAL A 512 -27.83 -12.26 -24.06
C VAL A 512 -28.55 -10.92 -23.72
N SER A 513 -27.89 -9.78 -23.92
CA SER A 513 -28.44 -8.44 -23.71
C SER A 513 -29.69 -8.12 -24.55
N GLY A 514 -29.88 -8.75 -25.71
CA GLY A 514 -31.05 -8.50 -26.56
C GLY A 514 -32.40 -8.97 -25.98
N TYR A 515 -32.39 -9.83 -24.95
CA TYR A 515 -33.61 -10.46 -24.42
C TYR A 515 -34.29 -9.67 -23.30
N LEU A 516 -33.56 -8.81 -22.59
CA LEU A 516 -34.05 -8.01 -21.46
C LEU A 516 -34.45 -6.57 -21.87
N GLU A 517 -34.30 -6.23 -23.15
CA GLU A 517 -34.44 -4.87 -23.70
C GLU A 517 -35.88 -4.50 -24.05
N SER A 518 -36.71 -5.49 -24.40
CA SER A 518 -38.15 -5.34 -24.51
C SER A 518 -38.76 -5.74 -23.18
N GLY A 519 -39.57 -4.87 -22.54
CA GLY A 519 -40.55 -5.36 -21.56
C GLY A 519 -41.21 -6.62 -22.15
N PHE A 520 -41.40 -7.66 -21.33
CA PHE A 520 -41.66 -9.02 -21.78
C PHE A 520 -43.00 -9.20 -22.53
N ASP A 521 -43.21 -8.58 -23.70
CA ASP A 521 -44.23 -8.96 -24.68
C ASP A 521 -43.84 -10.30 -25.35
N ARG A 522 -43.54 -11.31 -24.54
CA ARG A 522 -43.13 -12.65 -24.95
C ARG A 522 -43.68 -13.69 -23.99
N THR A 523 -43.81 -14.90 -24.50
CA THR A 523 -44.27 -16.07 -23.75
C THR A 523 -43.16 -16.60 -22.84
N ILE A 524 -43.45 -16.67 -21.54
CA ILE A 524 -42.58 -17.21 -20.50
C ILE A 524 -43.17 -18.54 -20.05
N ASP A 525 -42.41 -19.61 -20.25
CA ASP A 525 -42.75 -20.92 -19.72
C ASP A 525 -42.33 -20.98 -18.26
N VAL A 526 -43.27 -21.21 -17.35
CA VAL A 526 -43.03 -21.26 -15.91
C VAL A 526 -43.11 -22.69 -15.34
N GLY A 527 -43.33 -23.69 -16.20
CA GLY A 527 -43.39 -25.11 -15.85
C GLY A 527 -44.50 -25.49 -14.85
N ASP A 528 -44.32 -26.64 -14.19
CA ASP A 528 -45.16 -27.09 -13.07
C ASP A 528 -44.78 -26.38 -11.73
N ASP A 529 -45.73 -26.31 -10.79
CA ASP A 529 -45.57 -25.71 -9.44
C ASP A 529 -45.53 -24.16 -9.36
N VAL A 530 -46.41 -23.48 -10.10
CA VAL A 530 -46.53 -22.01 -10.03
C VAL A 530 -47.32 -21.56 -8.80
N VAL A 531 -46.73 -20.68 -8.00
CA VAL A 531 -47.35 -20.09 -6.80
C VAL A 531 -47.43 -18.57 -6.91
N LEU A 532 -48.64 -18.01 -6.92
CA LEU A 532 -48.87 -16.57 -6.84
C LEU A 532 -48.99 -16.15 -5.37
N VAL A 533 -48.27 -15.10 -4.96
CA VAL A 533 -48.24 -14.60 -3.57
C VAL A 533 -48.55 -13.12 -3.54
N ASP A 534 -49.38 -12.67 -2.59
CA ASP A 534 -49.83 -11.27 -2.45
C ASP A 534 -50.42 -10.71 -3.77
N ALA A 535 -51.05 -11.57 -4.56
CA ALA A 535 -51.43 -11.28 -5.93
C ALA A 535 -52.83 -10.66 -6.04
N VAL A 536 -52.99 -9.73 -6.98
CA VAL A 536 -54.31 -9.23 -7.41
C VAL A 536 -54.58 -9.81 -8.79
N VAL A 537 -55.50 -10.78 -8.85
CA VAL A 537 -55.83 -11.51 -10.07
C VAL A 537 -57.25 -11.18 -10.51
N LYS A 538 -57.40 -10.71 -11.75
CA LYS A 538 -58.68 -10.43 -12.39
C LYS A 538 -59.11 -11.67 -13.18
N VAL A 539 -60.24 -12.26 -12.77
CA VAL A 539 -60.78 -13.49 -13.39
C VAL A 539 -62.10 -13.16 -14.09
N ARG A 540 -62.19 -13.48 -15.38
CA ARG A 540 -63.45 -13.40 -16.16
C ARG A 540 -63.86 -14.82 -16.57
N PRO A 541 -65.14 -15.20 -16.46
CA PRO A 541 -65.60 -16.52 -16.88
C PRO A 541 -65.29 -16.76 -18.36
N GLY A 542 -64.57 -17.84 -18.67
CA GLY A 542 -64.22 -18.23 -20.05
C GLY A 542 -63.08 -17.44 -20.70
N SER A 543 -62.24 -16.75 -19.94
CA SER A 543 -61.05 -16.05 -20.43
C SER A 543 -59.85 -16.23 -19.51
N ASP A 544 -58.64 -16.02 -20.02
CA ASP A 544 -57.40 -16.13 -19.25
C ASP A 544 -57.39 -15.19 -18.02
N PRO A 545 -56.91 -15.66 -16.86
CA PRO A 545 -56.71 -14.83 -15.69
C PRO A 545 -55.66 -13.75 -15.96
N VAL A 546 -55.96 -12.52 -15.52
CA VAL A 546 -55.06 -11.36 -15.69
C VAL A 546 -54.47 -10.97 -14.34
N LEU A 547 -53.15 -11.07 -14.19
CA LEU A 547 -52.39 -10.71 -13.01
C LEU A 547 -51.97 -9.23 -13.08
N LEU A 548 -52.42 -8.43 -12.11
CA LEU A 548 -52.20 -6.98 -12.09
C LEU A 548 -51.03 -6.57 -11.17
N GLN A 549 -50.87 -7.33 -10.08
CA GLN A 549 -49.87 -7.12 -9.03
C GLN A 549 -49.61 -8.45 -8.31
N GLY A 550 -48.41 -8.64 -7.75
CA GLY A 550 -48.11 -9.80 -6.88
C GLY A 550 -46.73 -10.38 -7.13
N ARG A 551 -46.48 -11.57 -6.58
CA ARG A 551 -45.28 -12.36 -6.84
C ARG A 551 -45.63 -13.69 -7.47
N ILE A 552 -44.92 -14.11 -8.50
CA ILE A 552 -45.02 -15.42 -9.16
C ILE A 552 -43.79 -16.21 -8.72
N ARG A 553 -43.96 -17.33 -8.04
CA ARG A 553 -42.87 -18.27 -7.75
C ARG A 553 -42.96 -19.44 -8.70
N SER A 554 -41.87 -19.71 -9.40
CA SER A 554 -41.73 -20.84 -10.33
C SER A 554 -40.33 -21.44 -10.19
N LYS A 555 -40.17 -22.73 -10.47
CA LYS A 555 -38.90 -23.43 -10.25
C LYS A 555 -37.82 -23.02 -11.25
N ALA A 556 -38.11 -23.05 -12.55
CA ALA A 556 -37.13 -22.78 -13.61
C ALA A 556 -37.79 -22.12 -14.84
N PRO A 557 -38.23 -20.85 -14.74
CA PRO A 557 -38.95 -20.21 -15.83
C PRO A 557 -38.08 -19.98 -17.07
N THR A 558 -38.54 -20.31 -18.27
CA THR A 558 -37.81 -20.17 -19.55
C THR A 558 -38.55 -19.28 -20.54
N VAL A 559 -37.92 -18.90 -21.65
CA VAL A 559 -38.58 -18.11 -22.71
C VAL A 559 -38.67 -18.96 -23.97
N GLU A 560 -39.88 -19.08 -24.51
CA GLU A 560 -40.13 -19.92 -25.68
C GLU A 560 -39.36 -19.42 -26.92
N GLY A 561 -38.71 -20.34 -27.64
CA GLY A 561 -38.01 -20.04 -28.90
C GLY A 561 -36.58 -19.49 -28.79
N ILE A 562 -35.97 -19.48 -27.61
CA ILE A 562 -34.60 -18.97 -27.40
C ILE A 562 -33.70 -20.03 -26.76
N SER A 563 -32.65 -20.45 -27.46
CA SER A 563 -31.58 -21.28 -26.89
C SER A 563 -30.65 -20.41 -26.03
N LEU A 564 -30.74 -20.54 -24.72
CA LEU A 564 -29.79 -19.95 -23.79
C LEU A 564 -28.43 -20.69 -23.88
N PRO A 565 -27.28 -20.06 -23.53
CA PRO A 565 -25.98 -20.75 -23.49
C PRO A 565 -26.03 -22.00 -22.61
N ALA A 566 -25.18 -23.00 -22.86
CA ALA A 566 -25.18 -24.36 -22.26
C ALA A 566 -25.12 -24.47 -20.71
N HIS A 567 -25.21 -23.36 -19.99
CA HIS A 567 -25.21 -23.24 -18.52
C HIS A 567 -26.34 -22.34 -17.99
N ARG A 568 -27.36 -22.03 -18.81
CA ARG A 568 -28.48 -21.16 -18.42
C ARG A 568 -29.79 -21.81 -18.85
N ASP A 569 -30.47 -22.50 -17.94
CA ASP A 569 -31.76 -23.15 -18.26
C ASP A 569 -32.98 -22.36 -17.74
N ALA A 570 -32.78 -21.28 -16.97
CA ALA A 570 -33.88 -20.49 -16.37
C ALA A 570 -33.60 -18.97 -16.32
N LEU A 571 -34.67 -18.17 -16.30
CA LEU A 571 -34.68 -16.72 -16.12
C LEU A 571 -34.35 -16.32 -14.66
N PRO A 572 -33.69 -15.17 -14.45
CA PRO A 572 -33.49 -14.62 -13.10
C PRO A 572 -34.76 -13.94 -12.55
N ASP A 573 -34.78 -13.71 -11.23
CA ASP A 573 -35.85 -12.99 -10.50
C ASP A 573 -36.19 -11.66 -11.18
N SER A 574 -37.35 -11.49 -11.82
CA SER A 574 -37.62 -10.32 -12.68
C SER A 574 -38.91 -9.57 -12.36
N THR A 575 -38.99 -8.29 -12.76
CA THR A 575 -40.25 -7.51 -12.68
C THR A 575 -40.93 -7.48 -14.04
N LEU A 576 -42.19 -7.89 -14.07
CA LEU A 576 -43.01 -8.00 -15.28
C LEU A 576 -43.99 -6.83 -15.37
N ARG A 577 -44.05 -6.18 -16.55
CA ARG A 577 -45.02 -5.12 -16.88
C ARG A 577 -46.14 -5.65 -17.78
N SER A 578 -45.76 -6.40 -18.81
CA SER A 578 -46.61 -7.17 -19.71
C SER A 578 -45.91 -8.52 -19.90
N ALA A 579 -46.64 -9.63 -19.90
CA ALA A 579 -46.14 -10.98 -20.21
C ALA A 579 -47.27 -12.00 -20.42
N GLU A 580 -47.01 -13.00 -21.25
CA GLU A 580 -47.84 -14.21 -21.34
C GLU A 580 -47.10 -15.34 -20.63
N LEU A 581 -47.72 -15.97 -19.63
CA LEU A 581 -47.13 -17.11 -18.91
C LEU A 581 -47.78 -18.41 -19.39
N THR A 582 -46.99 -19.38 -19.81
CA THR A 582 -47.45 -20.74 -20.14
C THR A 582 -47.14 -21.70 -18.99
N LEU A 583 -48.13 -22.53 -18.66
CA LEU A 583 -48.10 -23.51 -17.57
C LEU A 583 -48.03 -24.93 -18.14
N ASP A 584 -47.30 -25.84 -17.47
CA ASP A 584 -47.34 -27.27 -17.82
C ASP A 584 -48.62 -27.96 -17.30
N GLY A 585 -49.18 -27.46 -16.19
CA GLY A 585 -50.44 -27.90 -15.58
C GLY A 585 -51.58 -26.88 -15.66
N THR A 586 -52.79 -27.24 -15.21
CA THR A 586 -53.95 -26.32 -15.17
C THR A 586 -54.15 -25.65 -13.81
N GLU A 587 -53.45 -26.07 -12.76
CA GLU A 587 -53.65 -25.54 -11.40
C GLU A 587 -52.56 -24.54 -11.01
N VAL A 588 -52.99 -23.40 -10.47
CA VAL A 588 -52.10 -22.37 -9.91
C VAL A 588 -52.46 -22.11 -8.46
N VAL A 589 -51.47 -22.13 -7.56
CA VAL A 589 -51.71 -21.88 -6.14
C VAL A 589 -51.58 -20.39 -5.86
N LEU A 590 -52.62 -19.75 -5.34
CA LEU A 590 -52.56 -18.40 -4.81
C LEU A 590 -52.44 -18.43 -3.29
N ILE A 591 -51.57 -17.58 -2.73
CA ILE A 591 -51.32 -17.41 -1.29
C ILE A 591 -51.47 -15.93 -0.95
N ASP A 592 -52.20 -15.61 0.11
CA ASP A 592 -52.42 -14.23 0.57
C ASP A 592 -52.88 -13.26 -0.54
N SER A 593 -53.73 -13.75 -1.45
CA SER A 593 -54.03 -13.08 -2.72
C SER A 593 -55.52 -12.74 -2.85
N CYS A 594 -55.85 -11.78 -3.72
CA CYS A 594 -57.20 -11.29 -3.96
C CYS A 594 -57.67 -11.68 -5.37
N LEU A 595 -58.84 -12.34 -5.47
CA LEU A 595 -59.46 -12.67 -6.75
C LEU A 595 -60.62 -11.73 -7.08
N TYR A 596 -60.47 -10.96 -8.15
CA TYR A 596 -61.42 -9.96 -8.56
C TYR A 596 -62.21 -10.41 -9.79
N TYR A 597 -63.54 -10.42 -9.67
CA TYR A 597 -64.46 -10.67 -10.78
C TYR A 597 -65.05 -9.33 -11.24
N PRO A 598 -64.70 -8.82 -12.43
CA PRO A 598 -65.09 -7.48 -12.85
C PRO A 598 -66.60 -7.38 -13.06
N THR A 599 -67.23 -6.43 -12.36
CA THR A 599 -68.61 -6.00 -12.59
C THR A 599 -68.59 -4.53 -13.05
N PRO A 600 -69.57 -4.05 -13.85
CA PRO A 600 -69.56 -2.70 -14.42
C PRO A 600 -69.64 -1.54 -13.41
N LYS A 601 -69.58 -1.79 -12.10
CA LYS A 601 -69.73 -0.81 -11.01
C LYS A 601 -68.59 -0.77 -9.98
N ARG A 602 -67.56 -1.61 -10.10
CA ARG A 602 -66.43 -1.62 -9.14
C ARG A 602 -65.11 -1.35 -9.87
N ASP A 603 -64.36 -0.39 -9.34
CA ASP A 603 -62.97 -0.17 -9.72
C ASP A 603 -62.09 -1.29 -9.18
N THR A 604 -61.04 -1.64 -9.92
CA THR A 604 -60.11 -2.70 -9.52
C THR A 604 -59.20 -2.18 -8.40
N PRO A 605 -59.12 -2.85 -7.24
CA PRO A 605 -58.28 -2.39 -6.14
C PRO A 605 -56.79 -2.47 -6.52
N THR A 606 -56.02 -1.48 -6.07
CA THR A 606 -54.58 -1.34 -6.32
C THR A 606 -53.70 -2.01 -5.26
N LEU A 607 -54.28 -2.68 -4.27
CA LEU A 607 -53.56 -3.42 -3.23
C LEU A 607 -54.44 -4.54 -2.68
N CYS A 608 -53.86 -5.72 -2.43
CA CYS A 608 -54.52 -6.79 -1.71
C CYS A 608 -54.22 -6.69 -0.20
N VAL A 609 -55.25 -6.63 0.63
CA VAL A 609 -55.15 -6.62 2.10
C VAL A 609 -56.11 -7.65 2.69
N PRO A 610 -55.83 -8.20 3.89
CA PRO A 610 -56.70 -9.19 4.53
C PRO A 610 -58.15 -8.73 4.73
N GLU A 611 -58.39 -7.42 4.82
CA GLU A 611 -59.71 -6.82 4.97
C GLU A 611 -60.51 -6.73 3.67
N SER A 612 -59.92 -7.08 2.52
CA SER A 612 -60.62 -7.09 1.23
C SER A 612 -61.62 -8.23 1.15
N ASP A 613 -62.85 -7.95 0.68
CA ASP A 613 -63.91 -8.95 0.46
C ASP A 613 -63.48 -10.14 -0.44
N THR A 614 -62.42 -9.96 -1.22
CA THR A 614 -61.90 -10.92 -2.21
C THR A 614 -60.59 -11.59 -1.78
N TYR A 615 -60.10 -11.33 -0.57
CA TYR A 615 -58.87 -11.90 -0.05
C TYR A 615 -59.03 -13.39 0.29
N ALA A 616 -58.05 -14.20 -0.15
CA ALA A 616 -57.95 -15.61 0.12
C ALA A 616 -56.55 -15.94 0.64
N PRO A 617 -56.42 -16.54 1.85
CA PRO A 617 -55.11 -16.90 2.41
C PRO A 617 -54.42 -18.01 1.62
N ARG A 618 -55.20 -18.94 1.05
CA ARG A 618 -54.74 -19.93 0.08
C ARG A 618 -55.91 -20.39 -0.78
N VAL A 619 -55.75 -20.38 -2.10
CA VAL A 619 -56.74 -20.93 -3.03
C VAL A 619 -56.04 -21.51 -4.25
N VAL A 620 -56.61 -22.56 -4.83
CA VAL A 620 -56.15 -23.14 -6.09
C VAL A 620 -57.05 -22.61 -7.19
N LEU A 621 -56.46 -21.94 -8.18
CA LEU A 621 -57.15 -21.44 -9.36
C LEU A 621 -56.91 -22.40 -10.51
N ASP A 622 -57.99 -22.86 -11.12
CA ASP A 622 -57.95 -23.67 -12.33
C ASP A 622 -57.87 -22.75 -13.56
N VAL A 623 -56.90 -23.02 -14.42
CA VAL A 623 -56.50 -22.25 -15.60
C VAL A 623 -56.50 -23.23 -16.78
N PRO A 624 -57.67 -23.57 -17.34
CA PRO A 624 -57.82 -24.65 -18.32
C PRO A 624 -57.09 -24.40 -19.64
N GLU A 625 -56.87 -23.13 -20.01
CA GLU A 625 -56.10 -22.72 -21.18
C GLU A 625 -54.57 -22.68 -20.92
N GLN A 626 -54.13 -23.09 -19.71
CA GLN A 626 -52.72 -23.13 -19.29
C GLN A 626 -51.96 -21.81 -19.48
N ARG A 627 -52.68 -20.68 -19.42
CA ARG A 627 -52.19 -19.35 -19.77
C ARG A 627 -52.59 -18.31 -18.73
N ILE A 628 -51.62 -17.49 -18.30
CA ILE A 628 -51.87 -16.32 -17.43
C ILE A 628 -51.33 -15.08 -18.13
N ILE A 629 -52.13 -14.02 -18.18
CA ILE A 629 -51.70 -12.73 -18.74
C ILE A 629 -51.25 -11.81 -17.61
N VAL A 630 -50.09 -11.18 -17.75
CA VAL A 630 -49.60 -10.16 -16.83
C VAL A 630 -49.86 -8.79 -17.45
N GLU A 631 -50.61 -7.93 -16.76
CA GLU A 631 -50.88 -6.53 -17.16
C GLU A 631 -50.68 -5.62 -15.95
N SER A 632 -49.46 -5.12 -15.76
CA SER A 632 -49.10 -4.26 -14.63
C SER A 632 -48.63 -2.88 -15.09
N GLU A 633 -49.45 -1.85 -14.85
CA GLU A 633 -49.15 -0.45 -15.26
C GLU A 633 -47.84 0.09 -14.66
N ALA A 634 -47.51 -0.34 -13.43
CA ALA A 634 -46.31 0.10 -12.71
C ALA A 634 -45.21 -0.99 -12.59
N GLY A 635 -45.40 -2.17 -13.19
CA GLY A 635 -44.45 -3.29 -13.10
C GLY A 635 -44.36 -3.91 -11.70
N GLN A 636 -45.50 -4.01 -11.02
CA GLN A 636 -45.58 -4.51 -9.64
C GLN A 636 -45.72 -6.04 -9.53
N VAL A 637 -45.65 -6.74 -10.66
CA VAL A 637 -45.61 -8.20 -10.71
C VAL A 637 -44.16 -8.66 -10.71
N ARG A 638 -43.76 -9.46 -9.72
CA ARG A 638 -42.39 -9.98 -9.60
C ARG A 638 -42.39 -11.49 -9.85
N LEU A 639 -41.57 -11.96 -10.77
CA LEU A 639 -41.25 -13.37 -10.98
C LEU A 639 -40.05 -13.73 -10.10
N ASP A 640 -40.25 -14.64 -9.15
CA ASP A 640 -39.26 -15.22 -8.25
C ASP A 640 -38.93 -16.64 -8.77
N ALA A 641 -37.74 -16.83 -9.34
CA ALA A 641 -37.30 -18.12 -9.86
C ALA A 641 -36.58 -18.92 -8.76
N ALA A 642 -37.01 -20.15 -8.47
CA ALA A 642 -36.41 -20.95 -7.40
C ALA A 642 -35.00 -21.47 -7.76
N GLU A 643 -34.71 -21.65 -9.05
CA GLU A 643 -33.41 -22.04 -9.61
C GLU A 643 -32.93 -21.00 -10.65
N ALA A 644 -32.90 -19.72 -10.27
CA ALA A 644 -32.48 -18.61 -11.13
C ALA A 644 -31.01 -18.76 -11.59
N THR A 645 -30.74 -18.65 -12.90
CA THR A 645 -29.34 -18.67 -13.37
C THR A 645 -28.64 -17.34 -13.11
N GLN A 646 -27.50 -17.38 -12.43
CA GLN A 646 -26.75 -16.18 -12.07
C GLN A 646 -26.13 -15.54 -13.31
N ALA A 647 -26.33 -14.23 -13.47
CA ALA A 647 -25.72 -13.47 -14.55
C ALA A 647 -24.20 -13.41 -14.35
N THR A 648 -23.43 -13.90 -15.31
CA THR A 648 -21.96 -13.84 -15.28
C THR A 648 -21.49 -12.40 -15.07
N LEU A 649 -20.88 -12.14 -13.91
CA LEU A 649 -20.37 -10.80 -13.61
C LEU A 649 -19.20 -10.46 -14.51
N VAL A 650 -19.24 -9.24 -15.04
CA VAL A 650 -18.16 -8.67 -15.84
C VAL A 650 -17.25 -7.88 -14.91
N ILE A 651 -15.94 -8.10 -14.98
CA ILE A 651 -14.94 -7.34 -14.23
C ILE A 651 -13.85 -6.76 -15.16
N PRO A 652 -13.14 -5.68 -14.75
CA PRO A 652 -12.08 -5.09 -15.56
C PRO A 652 -11.00 -6.10 -15.99
N GLN A 653 -10.63 -6.08 -17.28
CA GLN A 653 -9.66 -6.99 -17.91
C GLN A 653 -8.39 -7.21 -17.09
N VAL A 654 -7.82 -6.10 -16.60
CA VAL A 654 -6.55 -6.12 -15.87
C VAL A 654 -6.66 -6.94 -14.59
N LEU A 655 -7.83 -6.95 -13.95
CA LEU A 655 -8.07 -7.66 -12.70
C LEU A 655 -8.31 -9.17 -12.94
N ILE A 656 -8.69 -9.59 -14.15
CA ILE A 656 -8.78 -11.02 -14.52
C ILE A 656 -7.38 -11.61 -14.74
N TRP A 657 -6.49 -10.87 -15.41
CA TRP A 657 -5.13 -11.34 -15.72
C TRP A 657 -4.16 -11.20 -14.55
N THR A 658 -4.41 -10.26 -13.64
CA THR A 658 -3.49 -9.98 -12.53
C THR A 658 -3.23 -11.18 -11.60
N PRO A 659 -4.23 -12.00 -11.20
CA PRO A 659 -3.98 -13.16 -10.35
C PRO A 659 -2.96 -14.13 -10.94
N ILE A 660 -3.09 -14.43 -12.24
CA ILE A 660 -2.15 -15.29 -12.98
C ILE A 660 -0.77 -14.62 -13.00
N ALA A 661 -0.70 -13.33 -13.33
CA ALA A 661 0.55 -12.57 -13.33
C ALA A 661 1.25 -12.59 -11.96
N GLN A 662 0.48 -12.48 -10.86
CA GLN A 662 0.99 -12.50 -9.49
C GLN A 662 1.43 -13.91 -9.06
N LEU A 663 0.73 -14.96 -9.48
CA LEU A 663 1.16 -16.34 -9.25
C LEU A 663 2.48 -16.64 -9.98
N VAL A 664 2.59 -16.24 -11.25
CA VAL A 664 3.84 -16.35 -12.04
C VAL A 664 4.96 -15.56 -11.38
N TRP A 665 4.68 -14.34 -10.94
CA TRP A 665 5.65 -13.52 -10.21
C TRP A 665 6.09 -14.18 -8.89
N LEU A 666 5.16 -14.74 -8.11
CA LEU A 666 5.45 -15.41 -6.84
C LEU A 666 6.35 -16.63 -7.05
N ALA A 667 6.00 -17.50 -8.01
CA ALA A 667 6.80 -18.66 -8.38
C ALA A 667 8.21 -18.24 -8.83
N GLY A 668 8.28 -17.21 -9.70
CA GLY A 668 9.55 -16.63 -10.14
C GLY A 668 10.37 -16.03 -8.99
N ALA A 669 9.73 -15.36 -8.04
CA ALA A 669 10.37 -14.76 -6.88
C ALA A 669 10.98 -15.82 -5.96
N VAL A 670 10.23 -16.88 -5.66
CA VAL A 670 10.72 -18.03 -4.88
C VAL A 670 11.91 -18.67 -5.57
N LEU A 671 11.83 -18.90 -6.89
CA LEU A 671 12.94 -19.45 -7.68
C LEU A 671 14.17 -18.54 -7.62
N VAL A 672 14.01 -17.23 -7.82
CA VAL A 672 15.10 -16.24 -7.73
C VAL A 672 15.77 -16.30 -6.34
N VAL A 673 15.00 -16.30 -5.26
CA VAL A 673 15.51 -16.36 -3.88
C VAL A 673 16.27 -17.67 -3.63
N LEU A 674 15.72 -18.82 -4.05
CA LEU A 674 16.36 -20.13 -3.91
C LEU A 674 17.66 -20.21 -4.71
N LEU A 675 17.68 -19.74 -5.95
CA LEU A 675 18.87 -19.71 -6.80
C LEU A 675 19.95 -18.79 -6.20
N CYS A 676 19.57 -17.63 -5.69
CA CYS A 676 20.47 -16.69 -5.02
C CYS A 676 21.07 -17.30 -3.75
N TYR A 677 20.24 -17.93 -2.91
CA TYR A 677 20.69 -18.61 -1.69
C TYR A 677 21.65 -19.76 -2.02
N ARG A 678 21.31 -20.59 -3.01
CA ARG A 678 22.17 -21.69 -3.47
C ARG A 678 23.50 -21.17 -4.02
N GLN A 679 23.49 -20.10 -4.81
CA GLN A 679 24.70 -19.49 -5.36
C GLN A 679 25.61 -18.91 -4.27
N LEU A 680 25.04 -18.18 -3.31
CA LEU A 680 25.79 -17.63 -2.17
C LEU A 680 26.42 -18.76 -1.35
N ARG A 681 25.62 -19.77 -0.99
CA ARG A 681 26.06 -20.89 -0.17
C ARG A 681 27.19 -21.66 -0.83
N ARG A 682 27.13 -21.88 -2.15
CA ARG A 682 28.21 -22.55 -2.91
C ARG A 682 29.51 -21.75 -2.90
N ARG A 683 29.45 -20.42 -2.97
CA ARG A 683 30.64 -19.56 -3.08
C ARG A 683 31.26 -19.18 -1.73
N LEU A 684 30.41 -18.85 -0.75
CA LEU A 684 30.85 -18.23 0.49
C LEU A 684 31.12 -19.24 1.62
N ARG A 685 30.45 -20.40 1.60
CA ARG A 685 30.52 -21.38 2.69
C ARG A 685 31.95 -21.86 2.96
N THR A 686 32.74 -22.14 1.94
CA THR A 686 34.13 -22.61 2.12
C THR A 686 35.00 -21.52 2.74
N ALA A 687 34.92 -20.29 2.23
CA ALA A 687 35.72 -19.17 2.72
C ALA A 687 35.35 -18.79 4.17
N LEU A 688 34.05 -18.73 4.50
CA LEU A 688 33.61 -18.53 5.89
C LEU A 688 33.99 -19.69 6.80
N ARG A 689 33.90 -20.94 6.32
CA ARG A 689 34.34 -22.12 7.10
C ARG A 689 35.82 -22.01 7.46
N THR A 690 36.67 -21.62 6.51
CA THR A 690 38.10 -21.40 6.78
C THR A 690 38.30 -20.27 7.79
N GLN A 691 37.61 -19.12 7.61
CA GLN A 691 37.72 -18.02 8.55
C GLN A 691 37.29 -18.40 9.98
N VAL A 692 36.15 -19.07 10.14
CA VAL A 692 35.64 -19.52 11.44
C VAL A 692 36.53 -20.61 12.05
N LYS A 693 37.13 -21.48 11.23
CA LYS A 693 38.09 -22.50 11.70
C LYS A 693 39.26 -21.86 12.46
N TRP A 694 39.76 -20.73 11.97
CA TRP A 694 40.93 -20.04 12.52
C TRP A 694 40.61 -18.82 13.39
N ASP A 695 39.33 -18.51 13.63
CA ASP A 695 38.93 -17.39 14.51
C ASP A 695 39.07 -17.83 15.97
N ALA A 696 40.18 -17.46 16.62
CA ALA A 696 40.46 -17.80 18.02
C ALA A 696 39.42 -17.26 19.01
N ARG A 697 38.63 -16.24 18.60
CA ARG A 697 37.53 -15.67 19.39
C ARG A 697 36.27 -16.53 19.42
N VAL A 698 36.21 -17.57 18.59
CA VAL A 698 35.05 -18.47 18.50
C VAL A 698 35.40 -19.82 19.13
N PRO A 699 34.77 -20.21 20.25
CA PRO A 699 34.96 -21.51 20.87
C PRO A 699 34.73 -22.67 19.89
N LEU A 700 35.50 -23.75 20.04
CA LEU A 700 35.47 -24.89 19.11
C LEU A 700 34.06 -25.45 18.90
N ASP A 701 33.30 -25.62 19.97
CA ASP A 701 31.95 -26.23 19.95
C ASP A 701 30.91 -25.32 19.25
N SER A 702 31.15 -24.01 19.27
CA SER A 702 30.25 -23.01 18.66
C SER A 702 30.52 -22.75 17.17
N LYS A 703 31.64 -23.26 16.61
CA LYS A 703 32.07 -22.94 15.23
C LYS A 703 31.02 -23.30 14.17
N ARG A 704 30.33 -24.44 14.31
CA ARG A 704 29.32 -24.88 13.32
C ARG A 704 28.10 -23.96 13.32
N ALA A 705 27.62 -23.58 14.50
CA ALA A 705 26.44 -22.74 14.63
C ALA A 705 26.76 -21.27 14.26
N VAL A 706 27.95 -20.78 14.59
CA VAL A 706 28.45 -19.46 14.14
C VAL A 706 28.53 -19.37 12.62
N LEU A 707 29.05 -20.43 11.96
CA LEU A 707 29.08 -20.50 10.49
C LEU A 707 27.68 -20.35 9.88
N GLY A 708 26.67 -21.03 10.45
CA GLY A 708 25.28 -20.91 10.00
C GLY A 708 24.73 -19.48 10.14
N LYS A 709 24.98 -18.83 11.29
CA LYS A 709 24.52 -17.46 11.55
C LYS A 709 25.24 -16.43 10.66
N ARG A 710 26.56 -16.53 10.47
CA ARG A 710 27.31 -15.68 9.51
C ARG A 710 26.82 -15.86 8.07
N LEU A 711 26.46 -17.08 7.66
CA LEU A 711 25.88 -17.32 6.32
C LEU A 711 24.50 -16.67 6.15
N ASN A 712 23.65 -16.71 7.17
CA ASN A 712 22.33 -16.07 7.13
C ASN A 712 22.46 -14.54 7.13
N ALA A 713 23.37 -13.97 7.94
CA ALA A 713 23.69 -12.55 7.91
C ALA A 713 24.22 -12.13 6.54
N ALA A 714 25.15 -12.91 5.97
CA ALA A 714 25.64 -12.67 4.62
C ALA A 714 24.52 -12.67 3.58
N PHE A 715 23.55 -13.59 3.66
CA PHE A 715 22.39 -13.59 2.76
C PHE A 715 21.54 -12.33 2.91
N ALA A 716 21.27 -11.90 4.14
CA ALA A 716 20.54 -10.66 4.43
C ALA A 716 21.27 -9.42 3.89
N HIS A 717 22.61 -9.37 3.97
CA HIS A 717 23.42 -8.29 3.39
C HIS A 717 23.28 -8.15 1.87
N ARG A 718 22.71 -9.13 1.15
CA ARG A 718 22.43 -9.09 -0.30
C ARG A 718 20.97 -8.74 -0.62
N ALA A 719 20.16 -8.34 0.37
CA ALA A 719 18.75 -8.00 0.17
C ALA A 719 18.54 -6.98 -0.97
N GLU A 720 19.38 -5.94 -1.07
CA GLU A 720 19.32 -4.96 -2.17
C GLU A 720 19.37 -5.65 -3.54
N ARG A 721 20.26 -6.64 -3.71
CA ARG A 721 20.41 -7.38 -4.97
C ARG A 721 19.24 -8.33 -5.23
N ILE A 722 18.63 -8.91 -4.19
CA ILE A 722 17.40 -9.70 -4.33
C ILE A 722 16.29 -8.79 -4.88
N VAL A 723 16.08 -7.64 -4.23
CA VAL A 723 15.05 -6.67 -4.62
C VAL A 723 15.30 -6.15 -6.05
N GLU A 724 16.56 -5.96 -6.46
CA GLU A 724 16.88 -5.59 -7.85
C GLU A 724 16.41 -6.66 -8.86
N LEU A 725 16.64 -7.94 -8.56
CA LEU A 725 16.23 -9.04 -9.43
C LEU A 725 14.71 -9.20 -9.45
N LEU A 726 14.06 -9.08 -8.28
CA LEU A 726 12.60 -9.11 -8.17
C LEU A 726 11.96 -7.93 -8.90
N GLY A 727 12.54 -6.73 -8.83
CA GLY A 727 12.08 -5.56 -9.58
C GLY A 727 12.18 -5.79 -11.10
N GLY A 728 13.26 -6.40 -11.58
CA GLY A 728 13.37 -6.81 -12.98
C GLY A 728 12.31 -7.81 -13.40
N LEU A 729 12.03 -8.82 -12.56
CA LEU A 729 10.94 -9.78 -12.77
C LEU A 729 9.57 -9.08 -12.78
N THR A 730 9.31 -8.16 -11.83
CA THR A 730 8.07 -7.39 -11.78
C THR A 730 7.86 -6.58 -13.06
N VAL A 731 8.88 -5.88 -13.55
CA VAL A 731 8.74 -5.10 -14.80
C VAL A 731 8.40 -6.01 -15.99
N ALA A 732 9.06 -7.16 -16.11
CA ALA A 732 8.75 -8.11 -17.18
C ALA A 732 7.29 -8.62 -17.09
N VAL A 733 6.85 -9.01 -15.89
CA VAL A 733 5.47 -9.48 -15.66
C VAL A 733 4.45 -8.37 -15.91
N VAL A 734 4.71 -7.13 -15.47
CA VAL A 734 3.82 -5.98 -15.69
C VAL A 734 3.67 -5.66 -17.17
N LEU A 735 4.74 -5.72 -17.95
CA LEU A 735 4.67 -5.46 -19.39
C LEU A 735 3.88 -6.54 -20.11
N VAL A 736 4.04 -7.82 -19.74
CA VAL A 736 3.22 -8.92 -20.27
C VAL A 736 1.75 -8.73 -19.87
N LEU A 737 1.48 -8.39 -18.60
CA LEU A 737 0.14 -8.09 -18.10
C LEU A 737 -0.53 -6.97 -18.90
N LEU A 738 0.17 -5.86 -19.19
CA LEU A 738 -0.35 -4.76 -20.00
C LEU A 738 -0.76 -5.22 -21.40
N VAL A 739 0.06 -6.06 -22.03
CA VAL A 739 -0.23 -6.59 -23.37
C VAL A 739 -1.41 -7.57 -23.34
N LEU A 740 -1.45 -8.50 -22.38
CA LEU A 740 -2.56 -9.46 -22.27
C LEU A 740 -3.89 -8.77 -21.94
N THR A 741 -3.87 -7.81 -21.01
CA THR A 741 -5.02 -6.98 -20.66
C THR A 741 -5.56 -6.19 -21.85
N SER A 742 -4.69 -5.79 -22.78
CA SER A 742 -5.10 -5.04 -23.96
C SER A 742 -5.76 -5.88 -25.06
N SER A 743 -5.67 -7.22 -24.94
CA SER A 743 -6.25 -8.14 -25.94
C SER A 743 -7.77 -8.10 -25.97
N GLY A 744 -8.43 -7.61 -24.91
CA GLY A 744 -9.88 -7.66 -24.84
C GLY A 744 -10.42 -9.02 -24.37
N GLU A 745 -9.57 -10.01 -24.10
CA GLU A 745 -9.98 -11.40 -23.87
C GLU A 745 -9.60 -11.91 -22.47
N ALA A 746 -10.50 -12.70 -21.88
CA ALA A 746 -10.23 -13.47 -20.67
C ALA A 746 -9.25 -14.62 -20.95
N PRO A 747 -8.54 -15.16 -19.94
CA PRO A 747 -7.52 -16.19 -20.13
C PRO A 747 -7.98 -17.44 -20.87
N ALA A 748 -9.18 -17.95 -20.57
CA ALA A 748 -9.72 -19.14 -21.24
C ALA A 748 -10.01 -18.87 -22.73
N ALA A 749 -10.68 -17.76 -23.03
CA ALA A 749 -11.02 -17.36 -24.40
C ALA A 749 -9.77 -17.16 -25.27
N LEU A 750 -8.72 -16.53 -24.73
CA LEU A 750 -7.47 -16.34 -25.46
C LEU A 750 -6.77 -17.67 -25.79
N VAL A 751 -6.80 -18.63 -24.86
CA VAL A 751 -6.21 -19.97 -25.05
C VAL A 751 -6.97 -20.77 -26.11
N GLU A 752 -8.30 -20.70 -26.10
CA GLU A 752 -9.17 -21.34 -27.09
C GLU A 752 -8.92 -20.77 -28.50
N ARG A 753 -8.87 -19.45 -28.64
CA ARG A 753 -8.58 -18.79 -29.93
C ARG A 753 -7.17 -19.11 -30.45
N SER A 754 -6.18 -19.21 -29.56
CA SER A 754 -4.77 -19.40 -29.94
C SER A 754 -4.44 -20.84 -30.37
N ASN A 755 -5.44 -21.73 -30.45
CA ASN A 755 -5.29 -23.15 -30.78
C ASN A 755 -4.30 -23.90 -29.88
N TRP A 756 -4.16 -23.47 -28.62
CA TRP A 756 -3.28 -24.08 -27.62
C TRP A 756 -4.00 -25.21 -26.88
N GLY A 757 -4.39 -26.25 -27.61
CA GLY A 757 -5.20 -27.36 -27.07
C GLY A 757 -4.64 -28.01 -25.80
N TRP A 758 -3.31 -28.02 -25.62
CA TRP A 758 -2.68 -28.54 -24.40
C TRP A 758 -2.85 -27.63 -23.17
N LEU A 759 -3.08 -26.32 -23.36
CA LEU A 759 -3.32 -25.35 -22.29
C LEU A 759 -4.80 -25.23 -21.93
N ALA A 760 -5.72 -25.63 -22.81
CA ALA A 760 -7.16 -25.52 -22.58
C ALA A 760 -7.60 -26.22 -21.27
N ASN A 761 -7.06 -27.42 -21.01
CA ASN A 761 -7.33 -28.19 -19.79
C ASN A 761 -6.70 -27.59 -18.52
N ILE A 762 -5.79 -26.63 -18.64
CA ILE A 762 -5.04 -26.04 -17.52
C ILE A 762 -5.49 -24.60 -17.25
N ALA A 763 -6.03 -23.88 -18.24
CA ALA A 763 -6.39 -22.47 -18.13
C ALA A 763 -7.38 -22.19 -16.99
N ARG A 764 -8.48 -22.96 -16.89
CA ARG A 764 -9.49 -22.80 -15.83
C ARG A 764 -8.95 -23.14 -14.43
N PRO A 765 -8.30 -24.31 -14.20
CA PRO A 765 -7.66 -24.61 -12.92
C PRO A 765 -6.61 -23.57 -12.52
N LEU A 766 -5.83 -23.07 -13.48
CA LEU A 766 -4.79 -22.07 -13.23
C LEU A 766 -5.40 -20.74 -12.79
N ALA A 767 -6.45 -20.27 -13.47
CA ALA A 767 -7.17 -19.05 -13.08
C ALA A 767 -7.71 -19.16 -11.64
N THR A 768 -8.38 -20.27 -11.33
CA THR A 768 -8.91 -20.56 -9.99
C THR A 768 -7.81 -20.63 -8.93
N LEU A 769 -6.74 -21.40 -9.17
CA LEU A 769 -5.60 -21.49 -8.26
C LEU A 769 -4.96 -20.11 -8.04
N SER A 770 -4.85 -19.31 -9.09
CA SER A 770 -4.24 -17.98 -9.02
C SER A 770 -5.06 -17.00 -8.18
N LEU A 771 -6.39 -17.08 -8.22
CA LEU A 771 -7.27 -16.35 -7.31
C LEU A 771 -6.96 -16.71 -5.86
N TYR A 772 -7.06 -18.00 -5.49
CA TYR A 772 -6.85 -18.43 -4.12
C TYR A 772 -5.43 -18.14 -3.63
N ALA A 773 -4.44 -18.19 -4.51
CA ALA A 773 -3.08 -17.76 -4.20
C ALA A 773 -3.01 -16.25 -3.89
N VAL A 774 -3.68 -15.40 -4.65
CA VAL A 774 -3.75 -13.95 -4.41
C VAL A 774 -4.53 -13.60 -3.16
N LEU A 775 -5.66 -14.28 -2.90
CA LEU A 775 -6.42 -14.15 -1.67
C LEU A 775 -5.61 -14.62 -0.47
N GLY A 776 -4.96 -15.77 -0.57
CA GLY A 776 -4.07 -16.31 0.44
C GLY A 776 -2.85 -15.42 0.68
N LEU A 777 -2.30 -14.77 -0.36
CA LEU A 777 -1.21 -13.81 -0.21
C LEU A 777 -1.68 -12.51 0.45
N SER A 778 -2.84 -11.99 0.06
CA SER A 778 -3.43 -10.76 0.62
C SER A 778 -3.84 -10.97 2.08
N ALA A 779 -4.59 -12.03 2.36
CA ALA A 779 -4.94 -12.47 3.70
C ALA A 779 -3.67 -12.81 4.49
N GLY A 780 -2.69 -13.48 3.88
CA GLY A 780 -1.40 -13.78 4.47
C GLY A 780 -0.64 -12.53 4.88
N LEU A 781 -0.65 -11.45 4.07
CA LEU A 781 -0.09 -10.14 4.41
C LEU A 781 -0.87 -9.45 5.54
N VAL A 782 -2.20 -9.47 5.51
CA VAL A 782 -3.05 -8.87 6.57
C VAL A 782 -2.88 -9.63 7.90
N MET A 783 -2.96 -10.96 7.85
CA MET A 783 -2.77 -11.87 8.99
C MET A 783 -1.33 -11.91 9.47
N LEU A 784 -0.37 -11.56 8.62
CA LEU A 784 1.01 -11.29 9.03
C LEU A 784 0.95 -10.38 10.26
N GLY A 785 0.24 -9.25 10.18
CA GLY A 785 0.05 -8.31 11.29
C GLY A 785 -0.57 -8.88 12.57
N SER A 786 -1.42 -9.92 12.49
CA SER A 786 -2.15 -10.50 13.64
C SER A 786 -1.52 -11.78 14.22
N TYR A 787 -0.93 -12.64 13.39
CA TYR A 787 -0.29 -13.91 13.77
C TYR A 787 1.04 -13.72 14.52
N PHE A 788 1.58 -12.50 14.50
CA PHE A 788 2.93 -12.18 14.96
C PHE A 788 3.24 -12.18 16.45
N ARG A 789 2.30 -12.55 17.32
CA ARG A 789 2.65 -12.75 18.74
C ARG A 789 3.59 -13.94 18.97
N ARG A 790 3.64 -14.92 18.06
CA ARG A 790 4.28 -16.23 18.31
C ARG A 790 5.77 -16.36 17.93
N SER A 791 6.31 -15.54 17.01
CA SER A 791 7.71 -15.65 16.55
C SER A 791 8.50 -14.36 16.75
N GLU A 792 9.63 -14.43 17.46
CA GLU A 792 10.54 -13.30 17.66
C GLU A 792 11.31 -12.91 16.39
N SER A 793 11.70 -13.88 15.55
CA SER A 793 12.47 -13.64 14.32
C SER A 793 11.65 -12.96 13.24
N THR A 794 10.38 -13.34 13.09
CA THR A 794 9.49 -12.76 12.08
C THR A 794 9.03 -11.35 12.48
N ARG A 795 8.78 -11.10 13.77
CA ARG A 795 8.60 -9.75 14.32
C ARG A 795 9.79 -8.84 14.00
N LYS A 796 11.01 -9.36 14.12
CA LYS A 796 12.26 -8.64 13.81
C LYS A 796 12.32 -8.16 12.36
N ALA A 797 11.98 -9.02 11.40
CA ALA A 797 12.02 -8.69 9.99
C ALA A 797 10.97 -7.63 9.57
N VAL A 798 9.71 -7.78 10.01
CA VAL A 798 8.63 -6.84 9.63
C VAL A 798 8.76 -5.51 10.36
N GLY A 799 9.17 -5.51 11.63
CA GLY A 799 9.43 -4.28 12.38
C GLY A 799 10.43 -3.37 11.67
N VAL A 800 11.47 -3.93 11.05
CA VAL A 800 12.47 -3.13 10.30
C VAL A 800 11.85 -2.40 9.11
N ILE A 801 10.97 -3.05 8.35
CA ILE A 801 10.27 -2.41 7.21
C ILE A 801 9.32 -1.32 7.72
N TRP A 802 8.62 -1.59 8.82
CA TRP A 802 7.71 -0.62 9.42
C TRP A 802 8.44 0.62 9.96
N ASP A 803 9.54 0.43 10.68
CA ASP A 803 10.33 1.53 11.22
C ASP A 803 11.03 2.33 10.11
N LEU A 804 11.45 1.65 9.04
CA LEU A 804 11.95 2.30 7.83
C LEU A 804 10.92 3.24 7.22
N THR A 805 9.63 2.89 7.27
CA THR A 805 8.55 3.69 6.67
C THR A 805 7.97 4.74 7.60
N THR A 806 8.03 4.53 8.92
CA THR A 806 7.53 5.45 9.96
C THR A 806 8.59 6.43 10.50
N PHE A 807 9.84 6.33 10.05
CA PHE A 807 10.85 7.35 10.35
C PHE A 807 10.64 8.64 9.55
N TRP A 808 9.96 8.57 8.41
CA TRP A 808 9.89 9.67 7.45
C TRP A 808 8.60 10.48 7.58
N PRO A 809 8.69 11.83 7.53
CA PRO A 809 7.50 12.66 7.45
C PRO A 809 6.62 12.32 6.25
N ARG A 810 5.29 12.48 6.41
CA ARG A 810 4.33 12.30 5.32
C ARG A 810 4.50 13.39 4.27
N ALA A 811 4.93 13.03 3.07
CA ALA A 811 5.25 13.97 2.00
C ALA A 811 4.34 13.85 0.76
N VAL A 812 3.65 12.71 0.61
CA VAL A 812 2.90 12.39 -0.62
C VAL A 812 1.49 11.86 -0.38
N HIS A 813 1.18 11.29 0.79
CA HIS A 813 -0.13 10.67 1.02
C HIS A 813 -0.55 10.76 2.51
N PRO A 814 -1.80 11.11 2.83
CA PRO A 814 -2.28 11.26 4.21
C PRO A 814 -2.42 9.94 4.98
N LEU A 815 -2.58 8.81 4.27
CA LEU A 815 -2.59 7.46 4.84
C LEU A 815 -1.20 6.81 4.98
N ALA A 816 -0.13 7.52 4.60
CA ALA A 816 1.21 7.03 4.92
C ALA A 816 1.35 6.90 6.46
N PRO A 817 2.17 5.98 6.97
CA PRO A 817 2.34 5.81 8.41
C PRO A 817 2.76 7.12 9.10
N PRO A 818 2.28 7.40 10.31
CA PRO A 818 2.69 8.60 11.05
C PRO A 818 4.18 8.55 11.36
N CYS A 819 4.83 9.72 11.33
CA CYS A 819 6.25 9.82 11.57
C CYS A 819 6.55 9.88 13.07
N TYR A 820 7.12 8.82 13.65
CA TYR A 820 7.50 8.88 15.07
C TYR A 820 8.68 9.85 15.29
N ALA A 821 9.51 10.07 14.27
CA ALA A 821 10.73 10.86 14.38
C ALA A 821 10.46 12.37 14.51
N GLU A 822 9.31 12.86 14.00
CA GLU A 822 8.81 14.24 14.23
C GLU A 822 8.60 14.55 15.72
N ARG A 823 8.44 13.51 16.55
CA ARG A 823 8.36 13.63 18.00
C ARG A 823 9.67 13.25 18.71
N VAL A 824 10.24 12.11 18.35
CA VAL A 824 11.40 11.54 19.06
C VAL A 824 12.67 12.40 18.90
N VAL A 825 12.94 12.93 17.69
CA VAL A 825 14.17 13.70 17.44
C VAL A 825 14.18 15.01 18.24
N PRO A 826 13.11 15.84 18.25
CA PRO A 826 13.03 17.02 19.12
C PRO A 826 13.13 16.71 20.63
N GLU A 827 12.49 15.64 21.12
CA GLU A 827 12.54 15.26 22.54
C GLU A 827 13.98 14.91 22.98
N ILE A 828 14.70 14.11 22.20
CA ILE A 828 16.09 13.75 22.50
C ILE A 828 17.00 14.99 22.38
N THR A 829 16.77 15.85 21.39
CA THR A 829 17.51 17.12 21.23
C THR A 829 17.39 17.96 22.51
N THR A 830 16.16 18.11 23.01
CA THR A 830 15.85 18.83 24.24
C THR A 830 16.55 18.19 25.45
N ARG A 831 16.52 16.86 25.54
CA ARG A 831 17.17 16.13 26.65
C ARG A 831 18.69 16.31 26.67
N ILE A 832 19.34 16.25 25.50
CA ILE A 832 20.79 16.46 25.38
C ILE A 832 21.14 17.89 25.78
N ARG A 833 20.41 18.89 25.26
CA ARG A 833 20.63 20.30 25.61
C ARG A 833 20.45 20.57 27.10
N TRP A 834 19.40 20.01 27.70
CA TRP A 834 19.17 20.09 29.14
C TRP A 834 20.37 19.56 29.93
N ALA A 835 20.91 18.40 29.55
CA ALA A 835 22.09 17.82 30.21
C ALA A 835 23.35 18.69 30.03
N LEU A 836 23.58 19.21 28.82
CA LEU A 836 24.72 20.08 28.52
C LEU A 836 24.67 21.43 29.24
N ARG A 837 23.47 21.91 29.62
CA ARG A 837 23.26 23.17 30.37
C ARG A 837 23.53 23.03 31.87
N GLN A 838 23.59 21.81 32.43
CA GLN A 838 23.82 21.63 33.87
C GLN A 838 25.18 22.15 34.34
N SER A 839 26.20 22.05 33.47
CA SER A 839 27.54 22.59 33.72
C SER A 839 28.27 22.78 32.39
N GLY A 840 29.10 23.82 32.29
CA GLY A 840 29.94 24.09 31.12
C GLY A 840 30.96 22.99 30.82
N ARG A 841 31.20 22.06 31.76
CA ARG A 841 32.08 20.90 31.54
C ARG A 841 31.33 19.62 31.17
N SER A 842 30.00 19.58 31.28
CA SER A 842 29.24 18.33 31.22
C SER A 842 29.47 17.54 29.92
N ILE A 843 29.57 16.21 30.03
CA ILE A 843 29.74 15.31 28.88
C ILE A 843 28.46 14.49 28.68
N VAL A 844 28.02 14.33 27.42
CA VAL A 844 26.88 13.47 27.07
C VAL A 844 27.31 12.33 26.16
N VAL A 845 27.11 11.09 26.60
CA VAL A 845 27.31 9.88 25.78
C VAL A 845 25.97 9.44 25.21
N VAL A 846 25.81 9.53 23.89
CA VAL A 846 24.61 9.03 23.21
C VAL A 846 24.88 7.62 22.70
N SER A 847 24.05 6.66 23.13
CA SER A 847 24.17 5.25 22.79
C SER A 847 22.99 4.80 21.94
N GLY A 848 23.21 4.57 20.65
CA GLY A 848 22.17 4.15 19.71
C GLY A 848 22.28 2.67 19.32
N HIS A 849 21.21 1.91 19.51
CA HIS A 849 21.08 0.53 19.02
C HIS A 849 20.23 0.50 17.75
N SER A 850 20.70 -0.13 16.66
CA SER A 850 19.86 -0.37 15.47
C SER A 850 19.19 0.93 14.97
N GLN A 851 17.86 1.00 14.89
CA GLN A 851 17.10 2.22 14.56
C GLN A 851 17.41 3.40 15.51
N GLY A 852 17.72 3.13 16.78
CA GLY A 852 18.20 4.13 17.74
C GLY A 852 19.53 4.79 17.31
N SER A 853 20.37 4.09 16.55
CA SER A 853 21.57 4.70 15.93
C SER A 853 21.17 5.79 14.92
N LEU A 854 20.14 5.53 14.11
CA LEU A 854 19.64 6.48 13.11
C LEU A 854 19.01 7.70 13.78
N ILE A 855 18.16 7.47 14.79
CA ILE A 855 17.50 8.51 15.58
C ILE A 855 18.56 9.40 16.25
N ALA A 856 19.55 8.78 16.89
CA ALA A 856 20.66 9.49 17.52
C ALA A 856 21.44 10.32 16.49
N ALA A 857 21.82 9.75 15.34
CA ALA A 857 22.52 10.48 14.29
C ALA A 857 21.70 11.67 13.77
N ALA A 858 20.41 11.49 13.50
CA ALA A 858 19.51 12.57 13.08
C ALA A 858 19.41 13.69 14.14
N THR A 859 19.39 13.33 15.42
CA THR A 859 19.41 14.27 16.55
C THR A 859 20.71 15.06 16.59
N LEU A 860 21.86 14.38 16.54
CA LEU A 860 23.17 15.01 16.64
C LEU A 860 23.48 15.94 15.45
N ILE A 861 22.97 15.65 14.26
CA ILE A 861 23.09 16.54 13.09
C ILE A 861 22.52 17.94 13.37
N ARG A 862 21.49 18.05 14.22
CA ARG A 862 20.81 19.30 14.58
C ARG A 862 21.53 20.13 15.65
N LEU A 863 22.45 19.53 16.41
CA LEU A 863 23.17 20.24 17.47
C LEU A 863 24.18 21.23 16.88
N LYS A 864 24.53 22.28 17.61
CA LYS A 864 25.60 23.23 17.27
C LYS A 864 26.97 22.61 17.51
N ASP A 865 28.02 23.16 16.90
CA ASP A 865 29.38 22.63 17.01
C ASP A 865 29.87 22.67 18.47
N GLU A 866 29.61 23.77 19.20
CA GLU A 866 29.89 23.91 20.65
C GLU A 866 29.18 22.87 21.54
N GLU A 867 28.00 22.41 21.10
CA GLU A 867 27.25 21.35 21.79
C GLU A 867 27.90 19.98 21.50
N LEU A 868 28.31 19.74 20.25
CA LEU A 868 28.90 18.48 19.79
C LEU A 868 30.29 18.20 20.38
N ASP A 869 31.09 19.21 20.68
CA ASP A 869 32.42 19.05 21.32
C ASP A 869 32.36 18.24 22.63
N ARG A 870 31.21 18.35 23.32
CA ARG A 870 30.93 17.70 24.60
C ARG A 870 30.09 16.44 24.49
N VAL A 871 29.82 15.99 23.27
CA VAL A 871 29.07 14.76 22.99
C VAL A 871 30.04 13.64 22.59
N ARG A 872 29.74 12.42 23.03
CA ARG A 872 30.35 11.18 22.54
C ARG A 872 29.25 10.28 22.00
N PHE A 873 29.49 9.61 20.88
CA PHE A 873 28.49 8.83 20.17
C PHE A 873 28.94 7.38 20.02
N ILE A 874 28.15 6.45 20.53
CA ILE A 874 28.36 5.02 20.30
C ILE A 874 27.16 4.42 19.58
N THR A 875 27.42 3.78 18.44
CA THR A 875 26.39 3.07 17.67
C THR A 875 26.65 1.58 17.68
N TYR A 876 25.60 0.78 17.59
CA TYR A 876 25.75 -0.67 17.52
C TYR A 876 24.55 -1.32 16.86
N GLY A 877 24.78 -2.41 16.11
CA GLY A 877 23.76 -2.94 15.21
C GLY A 877 23.33 -1.93 14.13
N SER A 878 24.20 -0.99 13.77
CA SER A 878 23.87 0.21 12.99
C SER A 878 23.66 -0.08 11.49
N GLN A 879 22.62 0.54 10.92
CA GLN A 879 22.26 0.42 9.49
C GLN A 879 22.60 1.70 8.70
N ILE A 880 23.18 2.71 9.34
CA ILE A 880 23.33 4.09 8.82
C ILE A 880 24.00 4.08 7.44
N ARG A 881 25.15 3.42 7.29
CA ARG A 881 25.90 3.44 6.03
C ARG A 881 25.33 2.49 4.98
N ALA A 882 25.16 1.22 5.34
CA ALA A 882 24.92 0.15 4.37
C ALA A 882 23.47 0.08 3.87
N LEU A 883 22.51 0.65 4.61
CA LEU A 883 21.10 0.71 4.21
C LEU A 883 20.67 2.15 3.98
N TYR A 884 20.59 2.96 5.04
CA TYR A 884 20.00 4.31 4.98
C TYR A 884 20.80 5.24 4.08
N GLY A 885 22.12 5.23 4.16
CA GLY A 885 22.99 6.08 3.37
C GLY A 885 23.02 5.74 1.88
N ARG A 886 22.64 4.51 1.51
CA ARG A 886 22.48 4.10 0.11
C ARG A 886 21.09 4.44 -0.42
N VAL A 887 20.03 4.19 0.37
CA VAL A 887 18.63 4.39 -0.05
C VAL A 887 18.22 5.87 0.02
N PHE A 888 18.71 6.61 1.03
CA PHE A 888 18.38 8.02 1.29
C PHE A 888 19.67 8.88 1.33
N PRO A 889 20.39 8.99 0.20
CA PRO A 889 21.71 9.61 0.16
C PRO A 889 21.72 11.09 0.56
N ARG A 890 20.59 11.81 0.42
CA ARG A 890 20.47 13.22 0.82
C ARG A 890 20.28 13.42 2.33
N ALA A 891 19.86 12.40 3.05
CA ALA A 891 19.65 12.45 4.50
C ALA A 891 20.80 11.79 5.28
N PHE A 892 21.32 10.66 4.79
CA PHE A 892 22.32 9.87 5.50
C PHE A 892 23.53 9.52 4.63
N GLY A 893 23.78 10.25 3.54
CA GLY A 893 24.94 10.04 2.67
C GLY A 893 26.29 10.40 3.31
N GLU A 894 27.39 10.15 2.58
CA GLU A 894 28.76 10.49 3.00
C GLU A 894 28.92 11.96 3.35
N ASP A 895 28.33 12.87 2.56
CA ASP A 895 28.46 14.32 2.77
C ASP A 895 27.68 14.80 4.02
N VAL A 896 26.75 13.99 4.52
CA VAL A 896 25.98 14.30 5.74
C VAL A 896 26.59 13.62 6.96
N VAL A 897 26.99 12.36 6.84
CA VAL A 897 27.41 11.53 7.99
C VAL A 897 28.93 11.47 8.16
N GLY A 898 29.71 11.49 7.07
CA GLY A 898 31.17 11.48 7.10
C GLY A 898 31.82 10.09 7.06
N TYR A 899 31.14 9.10 6.47
CA TYR A 899 31.68 7.77 6.20
C TYR A 899 32.13 7.63 4.74
N ARG A 900 32.94 6.61 4.42
CA ARG A 900 33.29 6.28 3.03
C ARG A 900 32.16 5.50 2.33
N LYS A 901 31.68 5.99 1.19
CA LYS A 901 30.61 5.34 0.40
C LYS A 901 30.88 3.85 0.17
N THR A 902 29.87 3.02 0.39
CA THR A 902 29.90 1.61 -0.02
C THR A 902 29.99 1.55 -1.55
N PRO A 903 31.01 0.92 -2.15
CA PRO A 903 31.24 1.02 -3.60
C PRO A 903 30.07 0.51 -4.44
N ARG A 904 29.37 -0.55 -3.99
CA ARG A 904 28.16 -1.11 -4.60
C ARG A 904 27.51 -2.15 -3.71
N ALA A 905 26.28 -2.53 -4.04
CA ALA A 905 25.62 -3.70 -3.49
C ALA A 905 26.48 -4.97 -3.67
N PRO A 906 26.64 -5.79 -2.62
CA PRO A 906 27.36 -7.05 -2.71
C PRO A 906 26.61 -8.03 -3.65
N ARG A 907 27.35 -8.69 -4.53
CA ARG A 907 26.78 -9.75 -5.40
C ARG A 907 26.83 -11.10 -4.69
N PHE A 908 25.95 -12.02 -5.07
CA PHE A 908 25.96 -13.40 -4.54
C PHE A 908 27.22 -14.20 -4.85
N LYS A 909 27.99 -13.79 -5.86
CA LYS A 909 29.27 -14.41 -6.21
C LYS A 909 30.45 -13.88 -5.37
N GLU A 910 30.22 -12.88 -4.52
CA GLU A 910 31.28 -12.16 -3.80
C GLU A 910 31.23 -12.42 -2.31
N THR A 911 32.43 -12.40 -1.72
CA THR A 911 32.65 -12.58 -0.28
C THR A 911 32.52 -11.29 0.54
N PHE A 912 32.46 -10.14 -0.13
CA PHE A 912 32.26 -8.84 0.50
C PHE A 912 30.78 -8.61 0.82
N PRO A 913 30.44 -7.93 1.94
CA PRO A 913 31.34 -7.34 2.94
C PRO A 913 31.77 -8.28 4.07
N ASP A 914 31.33 -9.55 4.06
CA ASP A 914 31.49 -10.45 5.23
C ASP A 914 32.95 -10.90 5.45
N LEU A 915 33.74 -10.92 4.38
CA LEU A 915 35.19 -11.10 4.44
C LEU A 915 35.88 -9.79 4.08
N ALA A 916 36.81 -9.35 4.95
CA ALA A 916 37.68 -8.22 4.67
C ALA A 916 38.52 -8.51 3.41
N ARG A 917 38.54 -7.57 2.46
CA ARG A 917 39.47 -7.64 1.32
C ARG A 917 40.72 -6.84 1.66
N HIS A 918 41.91 -7.36 1.37
CA HIS A 918 43.19 -6.67 1.58
C HIS A 918 43.28 -5.31 0.87
N SER A 919 42.51 -5.10 -0.21
CA SER A 919 42.45 -3.85 -0.96
C SER A 919 41.38 -2.86 -0.46
N THR A 920 40.68 -3.15 0.64
CA THR A 920 39.66 -2.23 1.17
C THR A 920 40.35 -1.10 1.92
N PRO A 921 40.22 0.16 1.49
CA PRO A 921 40.94 1.23 2.15
C PRO A 921 40.34 1.52 3.53
N ALA A 922 41.19 1.97 4.44
CA ALA A 922 40.79 2.49 5.74
C ALA A 922 39.74 3.62 5.60
N PRO A 923 38.97 3.93 6.66
CA PRO A 923 38.13 5.12 6.68
C PRO A 923 38.96 6.35 6.29
N GLY A 924 38.55 7.06 5.24
CA GLY A 924 39.19 8.31 4.85
C GLY A 924 38.87 9.44 5.83
N ARG A 925 39.45 10.63 5.59
CA ARG A 925 39.05 11.86 6.29
C ARG A 925 37.55 12.11 6.04
N PRO A 926 36.76 12.44 7.07
CA PRO A 926 35.33 12.72 6.88
C PRO A 926 35.14 13.95 5.98
N SER A 927 34.02 13.98 5.26
CA SER A 927 33.63 15.16 4.47
C SER A 927 33.44 16.37 5.39
N VAL A 928 33.91 17.54 4.96
CA VAL A 928 33.81 18.78 5.73
C VAL A 928 32.35 19.10 6.06
N GLY A 929 32.06 19.41 7.32
CA GLY A 929 30.71 19.75 7.80
C GLY A 929 29.76 18.55 7.97
N SER A 930 30.24 17.32 7.71
CA SER A 930 29.51 16.10 8.05
C SER A 930 29.44 15.88 9.57
N LEU A 931 28.53 15.02 10.03
CA LEU A 931 28.39 14.71 11.45
C LEU A 931 29.72 14.24 12.06
N ARG A 932 30.44 13.32 11.41
CA ARG A 932 31.70 12.80 11.92
C ARG A 932 32.82 13.85 11.96
N ASP A 933 32.84 14.76 10.99
CA ASP A 933 33.79 15.89 10.98
C ASP A 933 33.54 16.82 12.17
N ARG A 934 32.27 17.21 12.37
CA ARG A 934 31.84 18.11 13.44
C ARG A 934 31.95 17.51 14.84
N LEU A 935 31.72 16.21 14.98
CA LEU A 935 31.81 15.50 16.26
C LEU A 935 33.27 15.19 16.64
N GLY A 936 34.15 15.06 15.64
CA GLY A 936 35.52 14.56 15.82
C GLY A 936 35.62 13.03 15.69
N THR A 937 36.67 12.54 15.05
CA THR A 937 36.81 11.11 14.71
C THR A 937 36.90 10.19 15.93
N GLU A 938 37.49 10.67 17.03
CA GLU A 938 37.67 9.90 18.27
C GLU A 938 36.41 9.86 19.16
N HIS A 939 35.42 10.68 18.84
CA HIS A 939 34.20 10.82 19.62
C HIS A 939 33.06 9.94 19.08
N TRP A 940 33.29 9.18 18.01
CA TRP A 940 32.32 8.22 17.48
C TRP A 940 32.92 6.82 17.29
N VAL A 941 32.38 5.84 18.02
CA VAL A 941 32.70 4.42 17.87
C VAL A 941 31.44 3.63 17.46
N ASN A 942 31.60 2.68 16.54
CA ASN A 942 30.56 1.75 16.14
C ASN A 942 30.94 0.31 16.52
N LEU A 943 29.97 -0.46 17.03
CA LEU A 943 30.13 -1.88 17.34
C LEU A 943 29.33 -2.75 16.38
N PHE A 944 29.93 -3.83 15.89
CA PHE A 944 29.26 -4.76 14.97
C PHE A 944 29.62 -6.23 15.25
N ARG A 945 28.73 -7.16 14.87
CA ARG A 945 28.99 -8.61 14.84
C ARG A 945 28.86 -9.13 13.42
N ARG A 946 29.62 -10.16 13.04
CA ARG A 946 29.50 -10.75 11.69
C ARG A 946 28.30 -11.70 11.57
N THR A 947 27.69 -12.07 12.69
CA THR A 947 26.43 -12.82 12.78
C THR A 947 25.20 -11.91 12.76
N ASP A 948 25.37 -10.59 12.77
CA ASP A 948 24.27 -9.64 12.76
C ASP A 948 23.78 -9.38 11.32
N PRO A 949 22.53 -9.71 10.97
CA PRO A 949 21.99 -9.48 9.62
C PRO A 949 21.68 -8.01 9.31
N LEU A 950 21.67 -7.13 10.32
CA LEU A 950 21.31 -5.72 10.21
C LEU A 950 22.41 -4.79 10.73
N GLY A 951 23.38 -5.30 11.47
CA GLY A 951 24.47 -4.54 12.05
C GLY A 951 25.68 -4.47 11.14
N TYR A 952 25.92 -3.29 10.58
CA TYR A 952 27.02 -3.05 9.66
C TYR A 952 28.14 -2.22 10.29
N ARG A 953 29.31 -2.25 9.66
CA ARG A 953 30.35 -1.23 9.84
C ARG A 953 29.84 0.12 9.33
N VAL A 954 30.08 1.19 10.08
CA VAL A 954 29.56 2.53 9.80
C VAL A 954 30.54 3.37 8.98
N PHE A 955 31.87 3.22 9.15
CA PHE A 955 32.82 4.17 8.57
C PHE A 955 33.43 3.70 7.25
N SER A 956 33.82 2.43 7.17
CA SER A 956 34.24 1.80 5.93
C SER A 956 34.05 0.28 5.99
N ASP A 957 34.29 -0.39 4.87
CA ASP A 957 34.30 -1.85 4.84
C ASP A 957 35.64 -2.46 5.29
N ALA A 958 36.62 -1.64 5.68
CA ALA A 958 37.88 -2.10 6.25
C ALA A 958 37.76 -2.26 7.78
N ASP A 959 38.63 -3.07 8.37
CA ASP A 959 38.79 -3.06 9.82
C ASP A 959 39.36 -1.70 10.25
N SER A 960 38.84 -1.15 11.34
CA SER A 960 39.29 0.13 11.86
C SER A 960 39.10 0.21 13.37
N VAL A 961 39.80 1.13 14.03
CA VAL A 961 39.68 1.32 15.49
C VAL A 961 38.32 1.89 15.91
N TRP A 962 37.61 2.53 14.97
CA TRP A 962 36.30 3.13 15.17
C TRP A 962 35.16 2.12 14.90
N ASP A 963 35.35 1.16 14.00
CA ASP A 963 34.42 0.03 13.78
C ASP A 963 34.92 -1.22 14.52
N ARG A 964 34.49 -1.41 15.77
CA ARG A 964 35.00 -2.48 16.65
C ARG A 964 34.16 -3.76 16.55
N PRO A 965 34.76 -4.92 16.26
CA PRO A 965 34.05 -6.19 16.27
C PRO A 965 33.72 -6.62 17.70
N VAL A 966 32.50 -7.10 17.91
CA VAL A 966 32.05 -7.67 19.19
C VAL A 966 32.03 -9.21 19.09
N PRO A 967 32.45 -9.94 20.14
CA PRO A 967 32.32 -11.40 20.17
C PRO A 967 30.88 -11.86 19.92
N GLU A 968 30.77 -12.93 19.13
CA GLU A 968 29.50 -13.56 18.75
C GLU A 968 29.05 -14.59 19.78
N VAL A 969 30.02 -15.15 20.50
CA VAL A 969 29.82 -16.09 21.60
C VAL A 969 30.21 -15.36 22.88
N PRO A 970 29.31 -15.26 23.86
CA PRO A 970 29.64 -14.81 25.22
C PRO A 970 30.76 -15.66 25.84
N ASP A 971 31.41 -15.13 26.87
CA ASP A 971 32.53 -15.82 27.55
C ASP A 971 32.10 -17.15 28.20
N ALA A 972 33.01 -18.12 28.26
CA ALA A 972 32.73 -19.56 28.39
C ALA A 972 32.16 -20.04 29.74
N ALA A 973 32.01 -19.18 30.75
CA ALA A 973 31.49 -19.54 32.08
C ALA A 973 29.95 -19.56 32.17
N ALA A 974 29.24 -19.87 31.08
CA ALA A 974 27.80 -19.60 30.89
C ALA A 974 26.87 -20.83 30.94
N GLY A 975 27.32 -21.93 31.56
CA GLY A 975 26.49 -23.11 31.84
C GLY A 975 26.17 -24.01 30.65
N GLU A 976 25.53 -25.15 30.94
CA GLU A 976 24.92 -26.05 29.96
C GLU A 976 23.41 -25.81 29.85
N PRO A 977 22.84 -25.81 28.62
CA PRO A 977 23.52 -25.94 27.34
C PRO A 977 24.37 -24.70 27.01
N GLY A 978 25.44 -24.88 26.23
CA GLY A 978 26.42 -23.83 25.94
C GLY A 978 25.84 -22.50 25.42
N PRO A 979 26.60 -21.38 25.49
CA PRO A 979 26.06 -20.04 25.38
C PRO A 979 25.39 -19.76 24.02
N PRO A 980 24.23 -19.07 23.98
CA PRO A 980 23.55 -18.75 22.74
C PRO A 980 24.38 -17.79 21.87
N ILE A 981 24.42 -18.06 20.56
CA ILE A 981 25.13 -17.20 19.60
C ILE A 981 24.37 -15.88 19.45
N MET A 982 25.06 -14.80 19.82
CA MET A 982 24.55 -13.45 19.75
C MET A 982 24.52 -12.97 18.29
N THR A 983 23.47 -12.22 17.96
CA THR A 983 23.23 -11.64 16.63
C THR A 983 23.02 -10.14 16.76
N HIS A 984 21.78 -9.66 16.66
CA HIS A 984 21.46 -8.23 16.59
C HIS A 984 21.30 -7.52 17.95
N SER A 985 21.10 -8.26 19.05
CA SER A 985 20.79 -7.70 20.38
C SER A 985 21.96 -7.82 21.37
N GLY A 986 21.90 -7.10 22.49
CA GLY A 986 22.81 -7.29 23.63
C GLY A 986 24.23 -6.78 23.42
N TYR A 987 24.43 -5.78 22.56
CA TYR A 987 25.73 -5.13 22.37
C TYR A 987 26.17 -4.34 23.62
N GLN A 988 25.21 -3.67 24.27
CA GLN A 988 25.42 -2.83 25.45
C GLN A 988 25.90 -3.59 26.68
N HIS A 989 25.70 -4.90 26.72
CA HIS A 989 26.14 -5.76 27.84
C HIS A 989 27.57 -6.29 27.64
N THR A 990 28.19 -6.03 26.49
CA THR A 990 29.51 -6.59 26.17
C THR A 990 30.66 -5.82 26.85
N PRO A 991 31.79 -6.49 27.13
CA PRO A 991 33.00 -5.81 27.62
C PRO A 991 33.48 -4.71 26.66
N VAL A 992 33.34 -4.92 25.35
CA VAL A 992 33.76 -3.95 24.32
C VAL A 992 32.99 -2.63 24.46
N TYR A 993 31.66 -2.70 24.64
CA TYR A 993 30.84 -1.51 24.88
C TYR A 993 31.28 -0.77 26.15
N ARG A 994 31.48 -1.53 27.24
CA ARG A 994 31.91 -0.99 28.54
C ARG A 994 33.28 -0.30 28.48
N GLN A 995 34.23 -0.87 27.76
CA GLN A 995 35.56 -0.28 27.59
C GLN A 995 35.50 1.07 26.86
N VAL A 996 34.64 1.21 25.85
CA VAL A 996 34.48 2.46 25.11
C VAL A 996 33.81 3.52 25.99
N VAL A 997 32.63 3.21 26.54
CA VAL A 997 31.86 4.17 27.33
C VAL A 997 32.58 4.52 28.64
N GLY A 998 33.14 3.52 29.32
CA GLY A 998 33.93 3.73 30.53
C GLY A 998 35.18 4.56 30.29
N GLY A 999 35.84 4.41 29.13
CA GLY A 999 36.98 5.25 28.75
C GLY A 999 36.59 6.73 28.57
N TRP A 1000 35.40 7.03 28.04
CA TRP A 1000 34.92 8.41 27.88
C TRP A 1000 34.42 9.04 29.19
N LEU A 1001 33.88 8.22 30.09
CA LEU A 1001 33.33 8.66 31.37
C LEU A 1001 34.31 8.50 32.54
N ASP A 1002 35.54 8.04 32.25
CA ASP A 1002 36.57 7.72 33.24
C ASP A 1002 36.07 6.72 34.32
N GLU A 1003 35.22 5.76 33.94
CA GLU A 1003 34.69 4.74 34.84
C GLU A 1003 35.60 3.52 34.93
N LYS A 1004 35.67 2.90 36.12
CA LYS A 1004 36.34 1.60 36.28
C LYS A 1004 35.51 0.51 35.62
N VAL A 1005 36.06 -0.11 34.57
CA VAL A 1005 35.44 -1.28 33.91
C VAL A 1005 35.54 -2.49 34.84
N VAL A 1006 34.39 -3.00 35.30
CA VAL A 1006 34.34 -4.20 36.13
C VAL A 1006 34.40 -5.45 35.23
N PRO A 1007 35.38 -6.35 35.39
CA PRO A 1007 35.40 -7.61 34.65
C PRO A 1007 34.18 -8.47 35.03
N PRO A 1008 33.65 -9.28 34.09
CA PRO A 1008 32.57 -10.21 34.41
C PRO A 1008 33.01 -11.16 35.53
N VAL A 1009 32.16 -11.32 36.55
CA VAL A 1009 32.40 -12.34 37.61
C VAL A 1009 32.10 -13.71 37.00
N PRO A 1010 32.99 -14.72 37.13
CA PRO A 1010 32.72 -16.08 36.69
C PRO A 1010 31.37 -16.58 37.25
N GLY A 1011 30.48 -17.10 36.39
CA GLY A 1011 29.16 -17.60 36.78
C GLY A 1011 28.01 -16.57 36.84
N SER A 1012 28.22 -15.30 36.45
CA SER A 1012 27.18 -14.25 36.52
C SER A 1012 26.28 -14.13 35.27
N ILE A 1013 26.53 -14.90 34.20
CA ILE A 1013 25.68 -14.88 32.99
C ILE A 1013 24.38 -15.67 33.20
N ASP A 1014 24.34 -16.57 34.20
CA ASP A 1014 23.15 -17.33 34.59
C ASP A 1014 21.98 -16.43 35.06
N GLU A 1015 22.26 -15.17 35.40
CA GLU A 1015 21.25 -14.18 35.76
C GLU A 1015 20.72 -13.34 34.60
N PHE A 1016 21.23 -13.51 33.38
CA PHE A 1016 20.44 -13.14 32.20
C PHE A 1016 19.33 -14.17 32.06
N ARG A 1017 18.29 -14.03 32.91
CA ARG A 1017 16.98 -14.61 32.66
C ARG A 1017 16.74 -14.42 31.16
N PRO A 1018 16.35 -15.48 30.41
CA PRO A 1018 15.79 -15.26 29.10
C PRO A 1018 14.79 -14.12 29.27
N LEU A 1019 14.91 -13.08 28.42
CA LEU A 1019 14.01 -11.93 28.40
C LEU A 1019 12.64 -12.44 28.82
N PRO A 1020 12.01 -11.90 29.89
CA PRO A 1020 10.72 -12.41 30.33
C PRO A 1020 9.86 -12.55 29.09
N LEU A 1021 9.38 -13.78 28.83
CA LEU A 1021 8.46 -13.99 27.73
C LEU A 1021 7.34 -12.96 27.92
N PRO A 1022 7.10 -12.07 26.94
CA PRO A 1022 6.18 -10.97 27.10
C PRO A 1022 4.75 -11.45 27.33
#